data_AF-A0A517YHQ8-F1
#
_entry.id   AF-A0A517YHQ8-F1
#
_cell.length_a   1.000
_cell.length_b   1.000
_cell.length_c   1.000
_cell.angle_alpha   90.00
_cell.angle_beta   90.00
_cell.angle_gamma   90.00
#
_symmetry.space_group_name_H-M   'P 1'
#
loop_
_entity.id
_entity.type
_entity.pdbx_description
1 polymer ?
#
loop_
_entity_poly.entity_id
_entity_poly.type
_entity_poly.pdbx_seq_one_letter_code
_entity_poly.pdbx_strand_id
1 'polypeptide(L)'
;MAAMVRPLFASLLVVALVAPLAAQQTLPAEVAAALAVKQLVAHRGSSSDRPENTLASTRRAIEVGATAVEVDVRLSKDKRLVLRHDAQLERTTNSKGLISVKTLAELKALDAGSWFAVEFKGERIPTLEEALVVCRGQIDVLLDLKESGDEYAELVAAAIRSHGEEARIIVGVRSVEQAQQFRKLLPKARQLGLIAKPDEIEAYAQAGVEMIRLWPRWLTDETLVARVRKAKAQLHLNGTTGQTEEVTALLAHRPDSLSADDPARLLTTLSEFAAVAQREVLSQTQGEMTLAGLEQPVEIARDQWGVPHIYAKNSHDLFFAQGYVVAQDRLFQIDLWRRQGVGELAEVMGPSAIEADKFARLIRYRGDMEREWLSYSPDTQAIATAFTRGINAYIDQCGDRLPVEFRQLGYRPKKWQPADILGRSSGIYMSQNFRNEVQRLKLIQLVGDEKARWLAPVDPATNYQLHLSPADAKAFPEKLLHGYEALTKSLSFTPAKSESNNWVVSGARSRSGKPLLASDPHRAIALPSLRYVVHLHAPGWNVIGAGEPGLPGVAIGHNERIAWGFTIIGADTADIVVEELNPANADQYAALDGFQTFATYEEQIVVKGMPNPTKVSIKHSRHGPILHIDRERNRAYALQWSGSEPGGAAYLASLGVARAQNQEQFRRALGAWHVPGLNFVYADVDGNIGWVAAAHYPLRGAKGHAHSGLLPVPGKAEFDWSGFLPPAEHPRRFNPPEGALLTANHNIVPADYPHVVGYEFTPRYRFQRLHNRLTSKDQWELGEFRSLQQDSVSLPAQALAKLLRDVGANAEEAEVARLLTDWDGHLSVDSPAGALYALWQKELQAALFQRHVPPEHVKLLNSLAGIETVIAALEQCDSRWLGADAKEQRDAIVRESFQRAVAKWKQLPTAQQARWGALHQVTFRHPLASLGVVNARALNVGPFERPGEGNTPNNTRYDDHFQQIHGASYRQLFDLADWDRGLATSAPGQSGQPGSAHYNDLAEPWSRGEYFPLVYSRAKVTEVTKQRLWLKPMAK
;
A
#
# COMPACT_ATOMS: atom_id res chain seq x y z
N MET A 1 30.79 11.00 64.47
CA MET A 1 30.04 12.18 64.93
C MET A 1 29.49 12.83 63.67
N ALA A 2 28.24 12.54 63.26
CA ALA A 2 27.00 13.26 63.62
C ALA A 2 27.09 14.77 63.25
N ALA A 3 26.19 15.44 62.53
CA ALA A 3 24.88 15.12 61.93
C ALA A 3 24.44 16.30 60.99
N MET A 4 23.47 16.03 60.10
CA MET A 4 22.50 16.93 59.41
C MET A 4 23.04 18.12 58.57
N VAL A 5 22.55 18.41 57.36
CA VAL A 5 21.24 19.01 57.02
C VAL A 5 20.95 18.84 55.50
N ARG A 6 19.67 18.68 55.14
CA ARG A 6 19.07 18.62 53.77
C ARG A 6 19.41 19.82 52.87
N PRO A 7 19.11 19.73 51.55
CA PRO A 7 18.42 20.85 50.93
C PRO A 7 17.16 20.49 50.13
N LEU A 8 16.21 21.42 50.19
CA LEU A 8 14.99 21.55 49.40
C LEU A 8 15.27 22.23 48.05
N PHE A 9 14.39 21.94 47.10
CA PHE A 9 14.12 22.59 45.81
C PHE A 9 14.23 24.12 45.79
N ALA A 10 14.81 24.67 44.71
CA ALA A 10 14.34 25.89 44.05
C ALA A 10 14.94 26.04 42.63
N SER A 11 14.07 25.82 41.63
CA SER A 11 13.86 26.64 40.43
C SER A 11 15.01 27.47 39.85
N LEU A 12 15.54 27.04 38.69
CA LEU A 12 16.17 27.93 37.72
C LEU A 12 15.41 27.83 36.39
N LEU A 13 14.72 28.93 36.07
CA LEU A 13 14.08 29.21 34.79
C LEU A 13 15.06 28.93 33.64
N VAL A 14 14.75 27.93 32.81
CA VAL A 14 15.21 27.90 31.43
C VAL A 14 14.30 28.84 30.66
N VAL A 15 14.80 30.03 30.33
CA VAL A 15 14.21 30.89 29.31
C VAL A 15 14.28 30.10 28.01
N ALA A 16 13.19 29.45 27.65
CA ALA A 16 12.97 28.96 26.30
C ALA A 16 12.96 30.18 25.38
N LEU A 17 14.06 30.39 24.65
CA LEU A 17 14.07 31.19 23.45
C LEU A 17 13.04 30.56 22.50
N VAL A 18 11.83 31.13 22.51
CA VAL A 18 10.88 30.98 21.43
C VAL A 18 11.56 31.59 20.22
N ALA A 19 12.26 30.77 19.45
CA ALA A 19 12.67 31.13 18.11
C ALA A 19 11.40 31.60 17.38
N PRO A 20 11.41 32.77 16.72
CA PRO A 20 10.28 33.16 15.92
C PRO A 20 10.07 32.05 14.90
N LEU A 21 8.85 31.50 14.80
CA LEU A 21 8.46 30.66 13.68
C LEU A 21 8.79 31.47 12.42
N ALA A 22 9.90 31.14 11.77
CA ALA A 22 10.23 31.67 10.46
C ALA A 22 9.01 31.42 9.59
N ALA A 23 8.46 32.49 9.01
CA ALA A 23 7.24 32.47 8.23
C ALA A 23 7.33 31.31 7.22
N GLN A 24 6.63 30.20 7.51
CA GLN A 24 6.51 29.08 6.61
C GLN A 24 5.82 29.63 5.36
N GLN A 25 6.54 29.82 4.26
CA GLN A 25 5.92 30.24 3.01
C GLN A 25 5.07 29.09 2.49
N THR A 26 3.79 29.20 2.84
CA THR A 26 2.67 28.47 2.31
C THR A 26 2.65 28.57 0.78
N LEU A 27 2.01 27.60 0.13
CA LEU A 27 1.69 27.69 -1.29
C LEU A 27 1.03 29.04 -1.65
N PRO A 28 1.16 29.52 -2.90
CA PRO A 28 0.38 30.66 -3.37
C PRO A 28 -1.11 30.49 -3.01
N ALA A 29 -1.78 31.57 -2.62
CA ALA A 29 -3.11 31.49 -2.00
C ALA A 29 -4.13 30.74 -2.87
N GLU A 30 -4.11 30.96 -4.19
CA GLU A 30 -4.98 30.29 -5.16
C GLU A 30 -4.68 28.79 -5.27
N VAL A 31 -3.40 28.40 -5.26
CA VAL A 31 -2.97 27.00 -5.28
C VAL A 31 -3.40 26.30 -3.99
N ALA A 32 -3.20 26.95 -2.84
CA ALA A 32 -3.66 26.45 -1.55
C ALA A 32 -5.19 26.27 -1.52
N ALA A 33 -5.93 27.23 -2.09
CA ALA A 33 -7.38 27.17 -2.21
C ALA A 33 -7.82 26.02 -3.14
N ALA A 34 -7.19 25.86 -4.30
CA ALA A 34 -7.51 24.80 -5.26
C ALA A 34 -7.34 23.41 -4.64
N LEU A 35 -6.21 23.19 -3.94
CA LEU A 35 -5.93 21.93 -3.25
C LEU A 35 -6.85 21.66 -2.04
N ALA A 36 -7.45 22.71 -1.48
CA ALA A 36 -8.39 22.62 -0.36
C ALA A 36 -9.83 22.30 -0.78
N VAL A 37 -10.15 22.34 -2.08
CA VAL A 37 -11.47 21.94 -2.59
C VAL A 37 -11.66 20.43 -2.38
N LYS A 38 -12.60 20.09 -1.52
CA LYS A 38 -12.92 18.70 -1.14
C LYS A 38 -13.98 18.08 -2.04
N GLN A 39 -14.93 18.90 -2.49
CA GLN A 39 -16.10 18.42 -3.22
C GLN A 39 -16.32 19.20 -4.52
N LEU A 40 -16.02 18.53 -5.63
CA LEU A 40 -16.38 18.93 -6.98
C LEU A 40 -17.72 18.31 -7.35
N VAL A 41 -18.71 19.15 -7.61
CA VAL A 41 -20.09 18.76 -7.92
C VAL A 41 -20.37 18.95 -9.42
N ALA A 42 -20.74 17.87 -10.10
CA ALA A 42 -21.24 17.92 -11.47
C ALA A 42 -22.69 18.44 -11.45
N HIS A 43 -22.90 19.69 -11.83
CA HIS A 43 -24.19 20.38 -11.73
C HIS A 43 -25.18 19.82 -12.78
N ARG A 44 -26.23 19.14 -12.28
CA ARG A 44 -27.21 18.38 -13.09
C ARG A 44 -26.59 17.25 -13.90
N GLY A 45 -25.51 16.67 -13.38
CA GLY A 45 -24.60 15.80 -14.13
C GLY A 45 -23.52 16.60 -14.86
N SER A 46 -22.88 15.98 -15.84
CA SER A 46 -21.99 16.69 -16.78
C SER A 46 -22.83 17.40 -17.85
N SER A 47 -23.54 18.46 -17.47
CA SER A 47 -24.60 19.09 -18.27
C SER A 47 -24.07 19.94 -19.44
N SER A 48 -22.77 20.23 -19.47
CA SER A 48 -22.09 20.90 -20.59
C SER A 48 -21.89 19.99 -21.81
N ASP A 49 -21.71 18.67 -21.62
CA ASP A 49 -21.40 17.72 -22.70
C ASP A 49 -22.39 16.55 -22.78
N ARG A 50 -23.38 16.46 -21.88
CA ARG A 50 -24.48 15.48 -21.89
C ARG A 50 -25.79 16.16 -21.50
N PRO A 51 -26.96 15.61 -21.91
CA PRO A 51 -28.26 16.16 -21.52
C PRO A 51 -28.43 16.15 -19.99
N GLU A 52 -28.73 17.31 -19.40
CA GLU A 52 -28.89 17.48 -17.95
C GLU A 52 -29.93 16.54 -17.32
N ASN A 53 -29.71 16.13 -16.07
CA ASN A 53 -30.58 15.23 -15.29
C ASN A 53 -30.91 13.89 -15.99
N THR A 54 -29.96 13.32 -16.75
CA THR A 54 -30.09 11.99 -17.38
C THR A 54 -29.11 10.98 -16.77
N LEU A 55 -29.30 9.69 -17.06
CA LEU A 55 -28.30 8.68 -16.68
C LEU A 55 -27.00 8.86 -17.48
N ALA A 56 -27.06 9.38 -18.71
CA ALA A 56 -25.88 9.70 -19.49
C ALA A 56 -25.01 10.79 -18.81
N SER A 57 -25.61 11.90 -18.36
CA SER A 57 -24.85 12.95 -17.66
C SER A 57 -24.35 12.50 -16.28
N THR A 58 -25.10 11.62 -15.60
CA THR A 58 -24.70 11.00 -14.33
C THR A 58 -23.48 10.08 -14.49
N ARG A 59 -23.52 9.16 -15.47
CA ARG A 59 -22.38 8.29 -15.78
C ARG A 59 -21.16 9.10 -16.19
N ARG A 60 -21.37 10.16 -16.99
CA ARG A 60 -20.29 11.06 -17.38
C ARG A 60 -19.64 11.75 -16.18
N ALA A 61 -20.42 12.18 -15.19
CA ALA A 61 -19.88 12.75 -13.95
C ALA A 61 -18.96 11.75 -13.19
N ILE A 62 -19.34 10.46 -13.15
CA ILE A 62 -18.51 9.39 -12.58
C ILE A 62 -17.23 9.21 -13.41
N GLU A 63 -17.34 9.12 -14.73
CA GLU A 63 -16.22 8.92 -15.65
C GLU A 63 -15.16 10.03 -15.54
N VAL A 64 -15.58 11.29 -15.40
CA VAL A 64 -14.66 12.44 -15.32
C VAL A 64 -14.06 12.61 -13.92
N GLY A 65 -14.53 11.84 -12.93
CA GLY A 65 -14.02 11.87 -11.56
C GLY A 65 -14.60 12.98 -10.69
N ALA A 66 -15.84 13.43 -10.96
CA ALA A 66 -16.54 14.30 -10.03
C ALA A 66 -16.81 13.57 -8.70
N THR A 67 -16.80 14.31 -7.59
CA THR A 67 -17.02 13.73 -6.25
C THR A 67 -18.48 13.65 -5.86
N ALA A 68 -19.31 14.50 -6.46
CA ALA A 68 -20.74 14.49 -6.30
C ALA A 68 -21.40 14.79 -7.65
N VAL A 69 -22.60 14.25 -7.84
CA VAL A 69 -23.50 14.66 -8.92
C VAL A 69 -24.72 15.33 -8.32
N GLU A 70 -25.06 16.51 -8.81
CA GLU A 70 -26.33 17.15 -8.47
C GLU A 70 -27.44 16.61 -9.37
N VAL A 71 -28.57 16.26 -8.76
CA VAL A 71 -29.79 15.87 -9.48
C VAL A 71 -31.00 16.61 -8.92
N ASP A 72 -31.87 17.07 -9.82
CA ASP A 72 -33.08 17.79 -9.49
C ASP A 72 -34.26 16.83 -9.34
N VAL A 73 -34.93 16.79 -8.20
CA VAL A 73 -35.97 15.77 -7.93
C VAL A 73 -37.37 16.38 -7.97
N ARG A 74 -38.29 15.74 -8.71
CA ARG A 74 -39.72 16.13 -8.84
C ARG A 74 -40.66 14.93 -8.72
N LEU A 75 -41.95 15.18 -8.45
CA LEU A 75 -43.00 14.16 -8.43
C LEU A 75 -43.79 14.12 -9.75
N SER A 76 -44.01 12.89 -10.22
CA SER A 76 -45.02 12.58 -11.24
C SER A 76 -46.44 12.58 -10.65
N LYS A 77 -47.45 12.50 -11.52
CA LYS A 77 -48.88 12.36 -11.15
C LYS A 77 -49.15 11.17 -10.23
N ASP A 78 -48.49 10.05 -10.48
CA ASP A 78 -48.59 8.79 -9.74
C ASP A 78 -47.54 8.67 -8.62
N LYS A 79 -47.04 9.81 -8.12
CA LYS A 79 -46.18 9.93 -6.94
C LYS A 79 -44.84 9.18 -7.06
N ARG A 80 -44.26 9.16 -8.26
CA ARG A 80 -42.93 8.61 -8.53
C ARG A 80 -41.91 9.75 -8.61
N LEU A 81 -40.72 9.53 -8.05
CA LEU A 81 -39.63 10.51 -8.03
C LEU A 81 -38.86 10.47 -9.36
N VAL A 82 -38.90 11.56 -10.11
CA VAL A 82 -38.24 11.70 -11.42
C VAL A 82 -37.20 12.82 -11.40
N LEU A 83 -36.14 12.69 -12.20
CA LEU A 83 -35.09 13.69 -12.25
C LEU A 83 -35.36 14.74 -13.33
N ARG A 84 -35.53 15.99 -12.92
CA ARG A 84 -35.78 17.11 -13.82
C ARG A 84 -35.68 18.47 -13.14
N HIS A 85 -34.98 19.41 -13.78
CA HIS A 85 -34.88 20.78 -13.28
C HIS A 85 -36.21 21.55 -13.32
N ASP A 86 -36.87 21.61 -14.47
CA ASP A 86 -38.08 22.42 -14.68
C ASP A 86 -39.36 21.67 -14.36
N ALA A 87 -40.42 22.39 -13.98
CA ALA A 87 -41.75 21.79 -13.79
C ALA A 87 -42.43 21.43 -15.11
N GLN A 88 -42.01 22.08 -16.21
CA GLN A 88 -42.53 21.87 -17.56
C GLN A 88 -41.54 21.04 -18.41
N LEU A 89 -42.04 20.37 -19.44
CA LEU A 89 -41.31 19.36 -20.22
C LEU A 89 -40.59 19.91 -21.47
N GLU A 90 -40.94 21.11 -21.91
CA GLU A 90 -40.71 21.65 -23.26
C GLU A 90 -39.24 21.93 -23.56
N ARG A 91 -38.46 22.35 -22.56
CA ARG A 91 -37.06 22.75 -22.78
C ARG A 91 -36.16 21.55 -23.09
N THR A 92 -36.39 20.44 -22.40
CA THR A 92 -35.44 19.31 -22.37
C THR A 92 -36.11 17.95 -22.64
N THR A 93 -37.30 17.93 -23.26
CA THR A 93 -37.89 16.72 -23.86
C THR A 93 -38.60 17.02 -25.16
N ASN A 94 -39.04 15.96 -25.86
CA ASN A 94 -39.97 16.02 -26.97
C ASN A 94 -41.46 16.20 -26.58
N SER A 95 -41.79 16.61 -25.36
CA SER A 95 -43.17 16.75 -24.87
C SER A 95 -43.47 18.14 -24.31
N LYS A 96 -44.75 18.39 -24.00
CA LYS A 96 -45.26 19.63 -23.40
C LYS A 96 -46.07 19.34 -22.13
N GLY A 97 -46.22 20.35 -21.29
CA GLY A 97 -47.03 20.33 -20.08
C GLY A 97 -46.26 20.02 -18.80
N LEU A 98 -46.98 20.01 -17.67
CA LEU A 98 -46.41 19.81 -16.33
C LEU A 98 -46.05 18.34 -16.07
N ILE A 99 -44.96 18.11 -15.34
CA ILE A 99 -44.57 16.78 -14.87
C ILE A 99 -45.61 16.20 -13.90
N SER A 100 -46.17 17.04 -13.03
CA SER A 100 -47.14 16.65 -12.00
C SER A 100 -48.47 16.13 -12.55
N VAL A 101 -48.73 16.27 -13.86
CA VAL A 101 -49.94 15.75 -14.51
C VAL A 101 -49.69 14.51 -15.38
N LYS A 102 -48.45 14.02 -15.46
CA LYS A 102 -48.10 12.78 -16.18
C LYS A 102 -47.65 11.68 -15.23
N THR A 103 -48.03 10.45 -15.53
CA THR A 103 -47.57 9.23 -14.83
C THR A 103 -46.12 8.91 -15.17
N LEU A 104 -45.46 8.08 -14.37
CA LEU A 104 -44.10 7.62 -14.65
C LEU A 104 -44.01 6.92 -16.00
N ALA A 105 -44.99 6.10 -16.37
CA ALA A 105 -45.01 5.40 -17.66
C ALA A 105 -45.02 6.39 -18.84
N GLU A 106 -45.84 7.45 -18.75
CA GLU A 106 -45.88 8.51 -19.77
C GLU A 106 -44.56 9.29 -19.83
N LEU A 107 -43.96 9.59 -18.68
CA LEU A 107 -42.67 10.30 -18.60
C LEU A 107 -41.52 9.44 -19.14
N LYS A 108 -41.54 8.13 -18.90
CA LYS A 108 -40.55 7.16 -19.39
C LYS A 108 -40.59 6.92 -20.89
N ALA A 109 -41.72 7.20 -21.54
CA ALA A 109 -41.85 7.12 -22.99
C ALA A 109 -41.19 8.32 -23.70
N LEU A 110 -40.89 9.41 -22.98
CA LEU A 110 -40.35 10.63 -23.57
C LEU A 110 -38.87 10.49 -23.94
N ASP A 111 -38.47 11.26 -24.94
CA ASP A 111 -37.08 11.46 -25.29
C ASP A 111 -36.55 12.70 -24.56
N ALA A 112 -35.53 12.50 -23.73
CA ALA A 112 -34.88 13.53 -22.92
C ALA A 112 -33.45 13.86 -23.38
N GLY A 113 -33.02 13.36 -24.56
CA GLY A 113 -31.65 13.54 -25.06
C GLY A 113 -31.55 14.27 -26.40
N SER A 114 -32.53 14.12 -27.28
CA SER A 114 -32.49 14.67 -28.66
C SER A 114 -32.46 16.20 -28.71
N TRP A 115 -32.91 16.87 -27.66
CA TRP A 115 -32.82 18.34 -27.55
C TRP A 115 -31.37 18.82 -27.38
N PHE A 116 -30.50 17.95 -26.84
CA PHE A 116 -29.09 18.24 -26.59
C PHE A 116 -28.26 17.92 -27.83
N ALA A 117 -28.31 16.67 -28.30
CA ALA A 117 -27.68 16.23 -29.55
C ALA A 117 -28.31 14.93 -30.07
N VAL A 118 -28.16 14.67 -31.38
CA VAL A 118 -28.78 13.51 -32.04
C VAL A 118 -28.27 12.17 -31.51
N GLU A 119 -27.03 12.10 -31.05
CA GLU A 119 -26.44 10.87 -30.47
C GLU A 119 -27.09 10.43 -29.15
N PHE A 120 -27.76 11.35 -28.43
CA PHE A 120 -28.48 11.04 -27.18
C PHE A 120 -29.95 10.73 -27.40
N LYS A 121 -30.38 10.59 -28.66
CA LYS A 121 -31.74 10.14 -28.98
C LYS A 121 -32.01 8.79 -28.32
N GLY A 122 -33.11 8.71 -27.59
CA GLY A 122 -33.51 7.54 -26.81
C GLY A 122 -33.22 7.64 -25.31
N GLU A 123 -32.43 8.61 -24.85
CA GLU A 123 -32.31 8.89 -23.41
C GLU A 123 -33.67 9.19 -22.80
N ARG A 124 -33.96 8.61 -21.63
CA ARG A 124 -35.26 8.72 -20.95
C ARG A 124 -35.16 9.62 -19.74
N ILE A 125 -36.30 10.15 -19.29
CA ILE A 125 -36.38 10.77 -17.96
C ILE A 125 -36.10 9.67 -16.91
N PRO A 126 -35.03 9.80 -16.10
CA PRO A 126 -34.70 8.79 -15.11
C PRO A 126 -35.51 9.00 -13.82
N THR A 127 -35.63 7.93 -13.03
CA THR A 127 -36.11 8.03 -11.66
C THR A 127 -34.97 8.26 -10.69
N LEU A 128 -35.28 8.72 -9.48
CA LEU A 128 -34.26 8.85 -8.43
C LEU A 128 -33.63 7.48 -8.11
N GLU A 129 -34.41 6.40 -8.08
CA GLU A 129 -33.91 5.05 -7.78
C GLU A 129 -32.88 4.58 -8.80
N GLU A 130 -33.11 4.80 -10.09
CA GLU A 130 -32.15 4.44 -11.15
C GLU A 130 -30.84 5.20 -11.01
N ALA A 131 -30.90 6.51 -10.72
CA ALA A 131 -29.71 7.31 -10.51
C ALA A 131 -28.94 6.88 -9.26
N LEU A 132 -29.64 6.58 -8.16
CA LEU A 132 -29.03 6.05 -6.94
C LEU A 132 -28.31 4.72 -7.20
N VAL A 133 -28.91 3.81 -7.98
CA VAL A 133 -28.27 2.54 -8.37
C VAL A 133 -27.00 2.79 -9.19
N VAL A 134 -27.03 3.72 -10.15
CA VAL A 134 -25.85 4.08 -10.95
C VAL A 134 -24.74 4.70 -10.08
N CYS A 135 -25.10 5.53 -9.10
CA CYS A 135 -24.14 6.24 -8.26
C CYS A 135 -23.57 5.39 -7.11
N ARG A 136 -24.26 4.31 -6.73
CA ARG A 136 -23.94 3.48 -5.56
C ARG A 136 -22.49 3.02 -5.57
N GLY A 137 -21.81 3.16 -4.43
CA GLY A 137 -20.38 2.83 -4.30
C GLY A 137 -19.42 3.73 -5.09
N GLN A 138 -19.89 4.65 -5.94
CA GLN A 138 -19.04 5.42 -6.86
C GLN A 138 -18.99 6.92 -6.55
N ILE A 139 -20.14 7.62 -6.50
CA ILE A 139 -20.20 9.09 -6.38
C ILE A 139 -21.24 9.52 -5.33
N ASP A 140 -21.03 10.67 -4.69
CA ASP A 140 -22.04 11.24 -3.80
C ASP A 140 -23.20 11.84 -4.62
N VAL A 141 -24.41 11.87 -4.07
CA VAL A 141 -25.58 12.42 -4.76
C VAL A 141 -26.10 13.63 -4.00
N LEU A 142 -26.01 14.80 -4.64
CA LEU A 142 -26.58 16.07 -4.16
C LEU A 142 -28.00 16.20 -4.72
N LEU A 143 -29.00 16.20 -3.84
CA LEU A 143 -30.40 16.30 -4.22
C LEU A 143 -30.85 17.76 -4.16
N ASP A 144 -31.13 18.38 -5.30
CA ASP A 144 -31.89 19.64 -5.34
C ASP A 144 -33.39 19.32 -5.36
N LEU A 145 -34.02 19.44 -4.20
CA LEU A 145 -35.44 19.19 -4.00
C LEU A 145 -36.26 20.36 -4.56
N LYS A 146 -37.10 20.08 -5.56
CA LYS A 146 -37.95 21.09 -6.22
C LYS A 146 -39.34 21.21 -5.61
N GLU A 147 -39.66 20.37 -4.63
CA GLU A 147 -40.95 20.30 -3.95
C GLU A 147 -40.74 20.20 -2.43
N SER A 148 -41.82 20.40 -1.66
CA SER A 148 -41.81 20.37 -0.20
C SER A 148 -43.06 19.67 0.34
N GLY A 149 -43.02 19.30 1.63
CA GLY A 149 -44.12 18.61 2.32
C GLY A 149 -43.76 17.19 2.77
N ASP A 150 -44.49 16.71 3.78
CA ASP A 150 -44.16 15.47 4.50
C ASP A 150 -44.19 14.23 3.61
N GLU A 151 -45.22 14.09 2.77
CA GLU A 151 -45.34 12.96 1.83
C GLU A 151 -44.14 12.88 0.88
N TYR A 152 -43.72 14.03 0.32
CA TYR A 152 -42.59 14.09 -0.60
C TYR A 152 -41.27 13.76 0.09
N ALA A 153 -41.05 14.29 1.30
CA ALA A 153 -39.85 14.00 2.08
C ALA A 153 -39.73 12.51 2.44
N GLU A 154 -40.85 11.87 2.83
CA GLU A 154 -40.91 10.44 3.11
C GLU A 154 -40.62 9.59 1.87
N LEU A 155 -41.16 9.96 0.70
CA LEU A 155 -40.87 9.27 -0.56
C LEU A 155 -39.38 9.33 -0.91
N VAL A 156 -38.76 10.51 -0.79
CA VAL A 156 -37.32 10.69 -1.04
C VAL A 156 -36.51 9.84 -0.07
N ALA A 157 -36.84 9.87 1.23
CA ALA A 157 -36.16 9.08 2.24
C ALA A 157 -36.29 7.57 2.01
N ALA A 158 -37.47 7.10 1.59
CA ALA A 158 -37.72 5.70 1.26
C ALA A 158 -36.90 5.23 0.06
N ALA A 159 -36.79 6.03 -0.99
CA ALA A 159 -35.96 5.73 -2.16
C ALA A 159 -34.48 5.60 -1.78
N ILE A 160 -33.97 6.52 -0.95
CA ILE A 160 -32.57 6.50 -0.48
C ILE A 160 -32.28 5.27 0.38
N ARG A 161 -33.17 4.92 1.33
CA ARG A 161 -32.98 3.74 2.19
C ARG A 161 -33.00 2.43 1.39
N SER A 162 -33.76 2.38 0.29
CA SER A 162 -33.94 1.16 -0.51
C SER A 162 -32.86 0.98 -1.58
N HIS A 163 -32.42 2.07 -2.22
CA HIS A 163 -31.56 2.02 -3.41
C HIS A 163 -30.25 2.81 -3.29
N GLY A 164 -30.18 3.74 -2.34
CA GLY A 164 -29.00 4.59 -2.13
C GLY A 164 -28.14 4.16 -0.95
N GLU A 165 -27.16 5.00 -0.64
CA GLU A 165 -26.35 4.92 0.57
C GLU A 165 -26.52 6.24 1.33
N GLU A 166 -27.26 6.21 2.43
CA GLU A 166 -27.64 7.43 3.18
C GLU A 166 -26.43 8.34 3.50
N ALA A 167 -25.29 7.75 3.87
CA ALA A 167 -24.05 8.47 4.19
C ALA A 167 -23.41 9.20 2.98
N ARG A 168 -23.83 8.88 1.75
CA ARG A 168 -23.35 9.48 0.49
C ARG A 168 -24.36 10.45 -0.12
N ILE A 169 -25.48 10.71 0.57
CA ILE A 169 -26.46 11.69 0.14
C ILE A 169 -26.14 13.05 0.74
N ILE A 170 -26.28 14.09 -0.08
CA ILE A 170 -26.35 15.48 0.36
C ILE A 170 -27.73 16.01 0.00
N VAL A 171 -28.53 16.38 1.00
CA VAL A 171 -29.87 16.93 0.76
C VAL A 171 -29.78 18.45 0.67
N GLY A 172 -30.15 19.02 -0.47
CA GLY A 172 -30.33 20.45 -0.65
C GLY A 172 -31.59 20.92 0.07
N VAL A 173 -31.43 21.71 1.13
CA VAL A 173 -32.52 22.20 1.99
C VAL A 173 -32.71 23.70 1.82
N ARG A 174 -33.97 24.13 1.76
CA ARG A 174 -34.40 25.51 1.48
C ARG A 174 -35.10 26.20 2.65
N SER A 175 -35.22 25.51 3.79
CA SER A 175 -35.63 26.10 5.07
C SER A 175 -35.04 25.35 6.27
N VAL A 176 -35.06 25.97 7.44
CA VAL A 176 -34.63 25.36 8.71
C VAL A 176 -35.55 24.18 9.08
N GLU A 177 -36.85 24.31 8.81
CA GLU A 177 -37.84 23.26 9.07
C GLU A 177 -37.56 22.03 8.20
N GLN A 178 -37.24 22.25 6.91
CA GLN A 178 -36.86 21.17 6.00
C GLN A 178 -35.55 20.50 6.44
N ALA A 179 -34.57 21.27 6.92
CA ALA A 179 -33.32 20.74 7.46
C ALA A 179 -33.57 19.81 8.67
N GLN A 180 -34.42 20.23 9.61
CA GLN A 180 -34.81 19.44 10.78
C GLN A 180 -35.60 18.18 10.39
N GLN A 181 -36.47 18.28 9.38
CA GLN A 181 -37.21 17.14 8.86
C GLN A 181 -36.27 16.07 8.28
N PHE A 182 -35.40 16.44 7.34
CA PHE A 182 -34.47 15.47 6.75
C PHE A 182 -33.43 14.95 7.72
N ARG A 183 -33.07 15.71 8.77
CA ARG A 183 -32.21 15.18 9.84
C ARG A 183 -32.88 14.02 10.60
N LYS A 184 -34.21 14.05 10.76
CA LYS A 184 -34.97 12.95 11.37
C LYS A 184 -35.11 11.76 10.41
N LEU A 185 -35.37 12.03 9.13
CA LEU A 185 -35.58 10.98 8.12
C LEU A 185 -34.28 10.30 7.70
N LEU A 186 -33.20 11.04 7.54
CA LEU A 186 -31.91 10.60 7.01
C LEU A 186 -30.78 11.13 7.91
N PRO A 187 -30.66 10.64 9.16
CA PRO A 187 -29.69 11.15 10.14
C PRO A 187 -28.22 11.09 9.68
N LYS A 188 -27.86 10.20 8.76
CA LYS A 188 -26.51 10.04 8.20
C LYS A 188 -26.26 10.87 6.95
N ALA A 189 -27.29 11.42 6.31
CA ALA A 189 -27.12 12.28 5.13
C ALA A 189 -26.58 13.66 5.54
N ARG A 190 -25.70 14.21 4.70
CA ARG A 190 -25.25 15.61 4.83
C ARG A 190 -26.32 16.55 4.28
N GLN A 191 -26.27 17.83 4.66
CA GLN A 191 -27.19 18.84 4.14
C GLN A 191 -26.46 20.04 3.57
N LEU A 192 -27.01 20.57 2.46
CA LEU A 192 -26.58 21.81 1.83
C LEU A 192 -27.69 22.86 1.96
N GLY A 193 -27.42 23.94 2.69
CA GLY A 193 -28.32 25.08 2.83
C GLY A 193 -28.34 25.92 1.56
N LEU A 194 -29.44 25.83 0.81
CA LEU A 194 -29.73 26.65 -0.36
C LEU A 194 -30.40 27.95 0.06
N ILE A 195 -29.72 28.74 0.88
CA ILE A 195 -30.28 29.96 1.50
C ILE A 195 -30.77 30.96 0.44
N ALA A 196 -31.84 31.68 0.79
CA ALA A 196 -32.45 32.69 -0.08
C ALA A 196 -31.79 34.07 0.12
N LYS A 197 -31.28 34.33 1.33
CA LYS A 197 -30.69 35.61 1.74
C LYS A 197 -29.52 35.40 2.73
N PRO A 198 -28.47 36.27 2.72
CA PRO A 198 -27.27 36.05 3.53
C PRO A 198 -27.45 36.09 5.05
N ASP A 199 -28.52 36.68 5.58
CA ASP A 199 -28.84 36.71 7.02
C ASP A 199 -29.28 35.34 7.58
N GLU A 200 -29.52 34.33 6.73
CA GLU A 200 -29.93 32.98 7.13
C GLU A 200 -28.77 32.03 7.48
N ILE A 201 -27.51 32.44 7.26
CA ILE A 201 -26.31 31.59 7.43
C ILE A 201 -26.29 30.93 8.81
N GLU A 202 -26.42 31.73 9.88
CA GLU A 202 -26.33 31.24 11.25
C GLU A 202 -27.51 30.34 11.62
N ALA A 203 -28.71 30.64 11.14
CA ALA A 203 -29.91 29.85 11.44
C ALA A 203 -29.81 28.43 10.86
N TYR A 204 -29.33 28.28 9.62
CA TYR A 204 -29.12 26.97 9.00
C TYR A 204 -28.01 26.19 9.71
N ALA A 205 -26.88 26.84 10.01
CA ALA A 205 -25.77 26.18 10.71
C ALA A 205 -26.19 25.71 12.12
N GLN A 206 -26.99 26.50 12.85
CA GLN A 206 -27.54 26.12 14.15
C GLN A 206 -28.50 24.92 14.06
N ALA A 207 -29.20 24.77 12.93
CA ALA A 207 -30.03 23.60 12.65
C ALA A 207 -29.22 22.35 12.22
N GLY A 208 -27.88 22.44 12.23
CA GLY A 208 -26.98 21.34 11.92
C GLY A 208 -26.76 21.12 10.43
N VAL A 209 -27.00 22.13 9.58
CA VAL A 209 -26.67 22.08 8.15
C VAL A 209 -25.16 22.27 7.99
N GLU A 210 -24.48 21.30 7.37
CA GLU A 210 -23.02 21.25 7.31
C GLU A 210 -22.42 22.13 6.21
N MET A 211 -23.16 22.39 5.13
CA MET A 211 -22.69 23.15 3.97
C MET A 211 -23.62 24.31 3.67
N ILE A 212 -23.08 25.49 3.35
CA ILE A 212 -23.86 26.68 2.99
C ILE A 212 -23.46 27.14 1.60
N ARG A 213 -24.45 27.30 0.71
CA ARG A 213 -24.23 27.90 -0.60
C ARG A 213 -24.29 29.42 -0.51
N LEU A 214 -23.23 30.10 -0.97
CA LEU A 214 -23.29 31.53 -1.28
C LEU A 214 -23.33 31.75 -2.79
N TRP A 215 -24.21 32.64 -3.25
CA TRP A 215 -24.23 33.04 -4.65
C TRP A 215 -23.01 33.91 -4.97
N PRO A 216 -22.32 33.72 -6.12
CA PRO A 216 -21.17 34.54 -6.50
C PRO A 216 -21.42 36.05 -6.43
N ARG A 217 -22.62 36.50 -6.81
CA ARG A 217 -23.04 37.92 -6.73
C ARG A 217 -23.01 38.54 -5.32
N TRP A 218 -22.99 37.72 -4.27
CA TRP A 218 -22.93 38.19 -2.88
C TRP A 218 -21.49 38.30 -2.36
N LEU A 219 -20.51 37.74 -3.08
CA LEU A 219 -19.13 37.64 -2.61
C LEU A 219 -18.36 38.97 -2.63
N THR A 220 -18.98 40.05 -3.11
CA THR A 220 -18.47 41.42 -2.93
C THR A 220 -18.47 41.85 -1.45
N ASP A 221 -19.30 41.21 -0.61
CA ASP A 221 -19.25 41.36 0.85
C ASP A 221 -18.35 40.26 1.45
N GLU A 222 -17.11 40.64 1.75
CA GLU A 222 -16.10 39.74 2.31
C GLU A 222 -16.47 39.17 3.70
N THR A 223 -17.43 39.80 4.40
CA THR A 223 -17.86 39.34 5.72
C THR A 223 -18.67 38.04 5.67
N LEU A 224 -19.32 37.74 4.53
CA LEU A 224 -20.19 36.57 4.40
C LEU A 224 -19.43 35.25 4.50
N VAL A 225 -18.24 35.17 3.89
CA VAL A 225 -17.37 33.99 4.00
C VAL A 225 -16.94 33.80 5.45
N ALA A 226 -16.54 34.87 6.13
CA ALA A 226 -16.16 34.81 7.55
C ALA A 226 -17.33 34.33 8.44
N ARG A 227 -18.57 34.71 8.14
CA ARG A 227 -19.78 34.24 8.84
C ARG A 227 -20.01 32.75 8.67
N VAL A 228 -19.91 32.22 7.44
CA VAL A 228 -20.00 30.77 7.17
C VAL A 228 -18.94 30.01 7.98
N ARG A 229 -17.69 30.50 7.98
CA ARG A 229 -16.58 29.90 8.73
C ARG A 229 -16.78 29.96 10.24
N LYS A 230 -17.22 31.11 10.78
CA LYS A 230 -17.53 31.30 12.20
C LYS A 230 -18.66 30.37 12.67
N ALA A 231 -19.63 30.12 11.80
CA ALA A 231 -20.71 29.15 12.01
C ALA A 231 -20.25 27.68 11.91
N LYS A 232 -18.96 27.42 11.62
CA LYS A 232 -18.35 26.09 11.43
C LYS A 232 -18.97 25.29 10.28
N ALA A 233 -19.59 25.97 9.31
CA ALA A 233 -20.11 25.35 8.09
C ALA A 233 -19.07 25.39 6.96
N GLN A 234 -19.23 24.50 5.99
CA GLN A 234 -18.46 24.46 4.76
C GLN A 234 -19.04 25.43 3.73
N LEU A 235 -18.17 26.11 2.97
CA LEU A 235 -18.56 27.02 1.91
C LEU A 235 -18.71 26.26 0.58
N HIS A 236 -19.90 26.29 0.00
CA HIS A 236 -20.17 25.84 -1.37
C HIS A 236 -20.38 27.06 -2.28
N LEU A 237 -19.69 27.09 -3.42
CA LEU A 237 -19.88 28.11 -4.46
C LEU A 237 -20.24 27.46 -5.79
N ASN A 238 -21.13 28.11 -6.54
CA ASN A 238 -21.51 27.70 -7.87
C ASN A 238 -20.62 28.39 -8.91
N GLY A 239 -19.93 27.60 -9.71
CA GLY A 239 -19.40 27.99 -11.01
C GLY A 239 -20.29 27.47 -12.13
N THR A 240 -19.95 27.84 -13.36
CA THR A 240 -20.71 27.51 -14.57
C THR A 240 -19.83 26.72 -15.52
N THR A 241 -18.72 27.33 -15.95
CA THR A 241 -17.87 26.83 -17.04
C THR A 241 -16.67 26.02 -16.58
N GLY A 242 -16.21 26.26 -15.34
CA GLY A 242 -14.97 25.67 -14.83
C GLY A 242 -13.70 26.23 -15.47
N GLN A 243 -13.78 27.33 -16.25
CA GLN A 243 -12.63 27.99 -16.87
C GLN A 243 -11.77 28.74 -15.85
N THR A 244 -10.50 28.94 -16.19
CA THR A 244 -9.50 29.51 -15.28
C THR A 244 -9.91 30.84 -14.68
N GLU A 245 -10.39 31.81 -15.47
CA GLU A 245 -10.78 33.13 -14.95
C GLU A 245 -11.90 33.06 -13.90
N GLU A 246 -12.98 32.30 -14.20
CA GLU A 246 -14.09 32.07 -13.27
C GLU A 246 -13.61 31.35 -12.00
N VAL A 247 -12.82 30.29 -12.16
CA VAL A 247 -12.33 29.50 -11.03
C VAL A 247 -11.38 30.31 -10.16
N THR A 248 -10.48 31.12 -10.72
CA THR A 248 -9.59 32.01 -9.95
C THR A 248 -10.40 32.95 -9.05
N ALA A 249 -11.43 33.59 -9.59
CA ALA A 249 -12.30 34.49 -8.82
C ALA A 249 -13.00 33.75 -7.66
N LEU A 250 -13.47 32.53 -7.89
CA LEU A 250 -14.09 31.71 -6.85
C LEU A 250 -13.07 31.24 -5.79
N LEU A 251 -11.86 30.87 -6.20
CA LEU A 251 -10.79 30.39 -5.31
C LEU A 251 -10.28 31.48 -4.36
N ALA A 252 -10.41 32.77 -4.71
CA ALA A 252 -10.10 33.87 -3.80
C ALA A 252 -10.86 33.78 -2.46
N HIS A 253 -12.03 33.14 -2.46
CA HIS A 253 -12.88 32.94 -1.29
C HIS A 253 -12.65 31.60 -0.56
N ARG A 254 -11.68 30.79 -1.02
CA ARG A 254 -11.31 29.48 -0.44
C ARG A 254 -12.51 28.54 -0.19
N PRO A 255 -13.27 28.17 -1.23
CA PRO A 255 -14.42 27.27 -1.11
C PRO A 255 -14.00 25.86 -0.68
N ASP A 256 -14.84 25.17 0.10
CA ASP A 256 -14.66 23.72 0.33
C ASP A 256 -15.25 22.90 -0.82
N SER A 257 -16.27 23.45 -1.49
CA SER A 257 -16.99 22.79 -2.56
C SER A 257 -17.29 23.74 -3.71
N LEU A 258 -17.11 23.25 -4.93
CA LEU A 258 -17.39 23.94 -6.18
C LEU A 258 -18.31 23.09 -7.05
N SER A 259 -19.33 23.69 -7.64
CA SER A 259 -20.14 23.08 -8.71
C SER A 259 -19.82 23.72 -10.07
N ALA A 260 -19.97 22.95 -11.16
CA ALA A 260 -19.91 23.44 -12.53
C ALA A 260 -20.71 22.53 -13.48
N ASP A 261 -21.17 23.09 -14.60
CA ASP A 261 -21.82 22.33 -15.69
C ASP A 261 -20.80 21.49 -16.47
N ASP A 262 -19.54 21.95 -16.51
CA ASP A 262 -18.38 21.22 -17.02
C ASP A 262 -17.45 20.76 -15.87
N PRO A 263 -17.78 19.65 -15.20
CA PRO A 263 -16.94 19.10 -14.13
C PRO A 263 -15.56 18.67 -14.63
N ALA A 264 -15.40 18.29 -15.90
CA ALA A 264 -14.11 17.87 -16.45
C ALA A 264 -13.17 19.07 -16.61
N ARG A 265 -13.67 20.18 -17.14
CA ARG A 265 -12.91 21.44 -17.24
C ARG A 265 -12.59 22.00 -15.86
N LEU A 266 -13.54 22.00 -14.92
CA LEU A 266 -13.29 22.44 -13.54
C LEU A 266 -12.16 21.63 -12.89
N LEU A 267 -12.21 20.29 -12.98
CA LEU A 267 -11.17 19.43 -12.42
C LEU A 267 -9.80 19.68 -13.08
N THR A 268 -9.78 19.90 -14.39
CA THR A 268 -8.56 20.22 -15.15
C THR A 268 -7.96 21.54 -14.66
N THR A 269 -8.76 22.60 -14.59
CA THR A 269 -8.34 23.93 -14.10
C THR A 269 -7.78 23.84 -12.67
N LEU A 270 -8.47 23.17 -11.75
CA LEU A 270 -7.96 22.98 -10.37
C LEU A 270 -6.63 22.20 -10.33
N SER A 271 -6.45 21.25 -11.24
CA SER A 271 -5.21 20.46 -11.35
C SER A 271 -4.06 21.26 -11.98
N GLU A 272 -4.35 22.18 -12.90
CA GLU A 272 -3.36 23.09 -13.50
C GLU A 272 -2.72 24.00 -12.44
N PHE A 273 -3.50 24.54 -11.50
CA PHE A 273 -2.97 25.30 -10.35
C PHE A 273 -1.99 24.47 -9.53
N ALA A 274 -2.30 23.20 -9.27
CA ALA A 274 -1.40 22.31 -8.54
C ALA A 274 -0.10 22.05 -9.32
N ALA A 275 -0.19 21.82 -10.63
CA ALA A 275 0.94 21.47 -11.49
C ALA A 275 2.00 22.59 -11.60
N VAL A 276 1.58 23.87 -11.62
CA VAL A 276 2.52 25.01 -11.66
C VAL A 276 3.41 25.02 -10.41
N ALA A 277 2.82 24.95 -9.22
CA ALA A 277 3.57 24.97 -7.96
C ALA A 277 4.51 23.75 -7.81
N GLN A 278 4.19 22.63 -8.45
CA GLN A 278 5.03 21.44 -8.50
C GLN A 278 6.28 21.66 -9.37
N ARG A 279 6.12 22.29 -10.54
CA ARG A 279 7.24 22.55 -11.47
C ARG A 279 8.25 23.56 -10.92
N GLU A 280 7.80 24.55 -10.15
CA GLU A 280 8.66 25.58 -9.56
C GLU A 280 9.68 25.03 -8.54
N VAL A 281 9.39 23.89 -7.93
CA VAL A 281 10.24 23.27 -6.89
C VAL A 281 11.08 22.10 -7.42
N LEU A 282 11.10 21.89 -8.74
CA LEU A 282 11.91 20.84 -9.35
C LEU A 282 13.40 21.08 -9.12
N SER A 283 14.10 19.99 -8.85
CA SER A 283 15.55 20.02 -8.64
C SER A 283 16.34 20.31 -9.91
N GLN A 284 17.50 20.93 -9.75
CA GLN A 284 18.49 21.05 -10.81
C GLN A 284 19.19 19.71 -11.07
N THR A 285 18.88 19.05 -12.18
CA THR A 285 19.48 17.76 -12.57
C THR A 285 20.55 17.87 -13.64
N GLN A 286 20.91 19.10 -14.05
CA GLN A 286 21.90 19.34 -15.10
C GLN A 286 22.78 20.57 -14.82
N GLY A 287 23.93 20.64 -15.48
CA GLY A 287 24.89 21.73 -15.35
C GLY A 287 25.94 21.43 -14.29
N GLU A 288 26.34 22.46 -13.54
CA GLU A 288 27.33 22.34 -12.48
C GLU A 288 26.80 22.90 -11.17
N MET A 289 27.30 22.37 -10.06
CA MET A 289 26.93 22.80 -8.72
C MET A 289 28.09 22.64 -7.77
N THR A 290 28.28 23.62 -6.89
CA THR A 290 29.28 23.54 -5.83
C THR A 290 28.62 23.13 -4.53
N LEU A 291 29.12 22.07 -3.88
CA LEU A 291 28.58 21.55 -2.64
C LEU A 291 29.67 21.49 -1.55
N ALA A 292 29.27 21.83 -0.32
CA ALA A 292 30.07 21.59 0.87
C ALA A 292 30.14 20.08 1.16
N GLY A 293 31.32 19.61 1.58
CA GLY A 293 31.49 18.22 1.99
C GLY A 293 31.88 17.24 0.89
N LEU A 294 32.06 17.68 -0.37
CA LEU A 294 32.78 16.88 -1.38
C LEU A 294 34.29 17.10 -1.27
N GLU A 295 35.08 16.05 -1.54
CA GLU A 295 36.54 16.14 -1.62
C GLU A 295 37.02 16.35 -3.06
N GLN A 296 36.36 15.70 -4.02
CA GLN A 296 36.66 15.77 -5.45
C GLN A 296 35.38 15.90 -6.29
N PRO A 297 35.48 16.34 -7.56
CA PRO A 297 34.33 16.41 -8.44
C PRO A 297 33.68 15.05 -8.70
N VAL A 298 32.34 15.03 -8.73
CA VAL A 298 31.51 13.86 -9.07
C VAL A 298 30.66 14.17 -10.30
N GLU A 299 30.60 13.25 -11.26
CA GLU A 299 29.71 13.33 -12.41
C GLU A 299 28.46 12.47 -12.17
N ILE A 300 27.29 13.06 -12.36
CA ILE A 300 26.00 12.36 -12.39
C ILE A 300 25.49 12.41 -13.83
N ALA A 301 25.49 11.26 -14.51
CA ALA A 301 24.87 11.09 -15.81
C ALA A 301 23.52 10.40 -15.63
N ARG A 302 22.41 11.09 -15.92
CA ARG A 302 21.06 10.50 -15.85
C ARG A 302 20.60 10.07 -17.23
N ASP A 303 20.19 8.82 -17.35
CA ASP A 303 19.67 8.26 -18.59
C ASP A 303 18.22 8.68 -18.87
N GLN A 304 17.68 8.21 -20.00
CA GLN A 304 16.32 8.55 -20.44
C GLN A 304 15.19 7.97 -19.56
N TRP A 305 15.49 7.04 -18.66
CA TRP A 305 14.55 6.46 -17.70
C TRP A 305 14.76 7.03 -16.28
N GLY A 306 15.62 8.04 -16.15
CA GLY A 306 15.90 8.72 -14.89
C GLY A 306 16.87 7.96 -13.98
N VAL A 307 17.59 6.95 -14.47
CA VAL A 307 18.60 6.22 -13.69
C VAL A 307 19.87 7.06 -13.61
N PRO A 308 20.33 7.45 -12.40
CA PRO A 308 21.60 8.12 -12.23
C PRO A 308 22.77 7.13 -12.27
N HIS A 309 23.76 7.45 -13.10
CA HIS A 309 25.08 6.84 -13.09
C HIS A 309 26.07 7.82 -12.45
N ILE A 310 26.57 7.45 -11.27
CA ILE A 310 27.39 8.27 -10.38
C ILE A 310 28.85 7.86 -10.53
N TYR A 311 29.67 8.76 -11.05
CA TYR A 311 31.10 8.55 -11.24
C TYR A 311 31.89 9.45 -10.29
N ALA A 312 32.55 8.82 -9.32
CA ALA A 312 33.37 9.49 -8.31
C ALA A 312 34.82 8.97 -8.33
N LYS A 313 35.71 9.68 -7.63
CA LYS A 313 37.13 9.32 -7.53
C LYS A 313 37.50 8.59 -6.23
N ASN A 314 36.58 8.55 -5.27
CA ASN A 314 36.74 7.88 -3.99
C ASN A 314 35.37 7.43 -3.45
N SER A 315 35.38 6.56 -2.43
CA SER A 315 34.17 5.99 -1.81
C SER A 315 33.34 7.06 -1.08
N HIS A 316 33.98 8.01 -0.40
CA HIS A 316 33.28 9.06 0.34
C HIS A 316 32.38 9.90 -0.58
N ASP A 317 32.94 10.44 -1.66
CA ASP A 317 32.20 11.29 -2.60
C ASP A 317 31.15 10.50 -3.38
N LEU A 318 31.38 9.20 -3.63
CA LEU A 318 30.40 8.30 -4.25
C LEU A 318 29.11 8.22 -3.42
N PHE A 319 29.24 7.93 -2.13
CA PHE A 319 28.09 7.77 -1.24
C PHE A 319 27.49 9.10 -0.81
N PHE A 320 28.29 10.15 -0.66
CA PHE A 320 27.79 11.52 -0.53
C PHE A 320 26.90 11.89 -1.72
N ALA A 321 27.38 11.68 -2.94
CA ALA A 321 26.61 11.97 -4.14
C ALA A 321 25.37 11.07 -4.26
N GLN A 322 25.45 9.79 -3.89
CA GLN A 322 24.27 8.91 -3.85
C GLN A 322 23.19 9.48 -2.92
N GLY A 323 23.54 9.86 -1.69
CA GLY A 323 22.60 10.44 -0.74
C GLY A 323 21.99 11.74 -1.23
N TYR A 324 22.81 12.61 -1.84
CA TYR A 324 22.36 13.85 -2.45
C TYR A 324 21.38 13.61 -3.62
N VAL A 325 21.70 12.70 -4.53
CA VAL A 325 20.90 12.37 -5.72
C VAL A 325 19.58 11.68 -5.37
N VAL A 326 19.59 10.77 -4.38
CA VAL A 326 18.35 10.19 -3.85
C VAL A 326 17.49 11.29 -3.24
N ALA A 327 18.04 12.16 -2.40
CA ALA A 327 17.27 13.25 -1.79
C ALA A 327 16.72 14.19 -2.87
N GLN A 328 17.51 14.45 -3.91
CA GLN A 328 17.08 15.17 -5.09
C GLN A 328 15.80 14.56 -5.68
N ASP A 329 15.73 13.24 -5.83
CA ASP A 329 14.56 12.62 -6.46
C ASP A 329 13.43 12.30 -5.47
N ARG A 330 13.73 12.01 -4.20
CA ARG A 330 12.85 11.27 -3.27
C ARG A 330 12.74 11.88 -1.86
N LEU A 331 13.12 13.14 -1.64
CA LEU A 331 13.21 13.74 -0.29
C LEU A 331 11.97 13.50 0.59
N PHE A 332 10.76 13.69 0.06
CA PHE A 332 9.52 13.47 0.83
C PHE A 332 9.34 12.00 1.23
N GLN A 333 9.55 11.07 0.29
CA GLN A 333 9.44 9.64 0.54
C GLN A 333 10.43 9.19 1.63
N ILE A 334 11.71 9.60 1.51
CA ILE A 334 12.74 9.17 2.47
C ILE A 334 12.56 9.82 3.84
N ASP A 335 12.15 11.10 3.94
CA ASP A 335 11.89 11.74 5.25
C ASP A 335 10.72 11.06 5.96
N LEU A 336 9.67 10.71 5.20
CA LEU A 336 8.51 10.00 5.71
C LEU A 336 8.86 8.61 6.23
N TRP A 337 9.66 7.83 5.47
CA TRP A 337 10.13 6.52 5.90
C TRP A 337 11.08 6.59 7.09
N ARG A 338 11.96 7.60 7.14
CA ARG A 338 12.78 7.86 8.32
C ARG A 338 11.88 8.05 9.53
N ARG A 339 10.92 8.98 9.47
CA ARG A 339 9.97 9.26 10.56
C ARG A 339 9.19 8.01 10.99
N GLN A 340 8.76 7.18 10.05
CA GLN A 340 8.12 5.90 10.36
C GLN A 340 9.07 4.96 11.12
N GLY A 341 10.31 4.81 10.65
CA GLY A 341 11.30 3.92 11.27
C GLY A 341 11.82 4.39 12.63
N VAL A 342 11.88 5.70 12.83
CA VAL A 342 12.34 6.29 14.09
C VAL A 342 11.17 6.61 15.03
N GLY A 343 9.92 6.59 14.60
CA GLY A 343 8.78 6.95 15.45
C GLY A 343 8.66 8.46 15.69
N GLU A 344 8.61 9.22 14.59
CA GLU A 344 8.40 10.67 14.56
C GLU A 344 7.30 11.08 13.56
N LEU A 345 6.38 10.17 13.22
CA LEU A 345 5.26 10.47 12.33
C LEU A 345 4.22 11.37 13.01
N ALA A 346 4.01 11.24 14.32
CA ALA A 346 3.05 12.05 15.07
C ALA A 346 3.40 13.54 15.06
N GLU A 347 4.67 13.89 14.87
CA GLU A 347 5.13 15.28 14.71
C GLU A 347 4.49 15.96 13.49
N VAL A 348 4.13 15.21 12.45
CA VAL A 348 3.63 15.74 11.17
C VAL A 348 2.21 15.29 10.86
N MET A 349 1.78 14.13 11.39
CA MET A 349 0.45 13.54 11.21
C MET A 349 -0.50 13.76 12.40
N GLY A 350 0.02 14.17 13.56
CA GLY A 350 -0.77 14.40 14.76
C GLY A 350 -1.14 13.12 15.51
N PRO A 351 -2.20 13.15 16.35
CA PRO A 351 -2.50 12.09 17.31
C PRO A 351 -2.72 10.70 16.72
N SER A 352 -3.16 10.61 15.46
CA SER A 352 -3.41 9.33 14.78
C SER A 352 -2.16 8.46 14.59
N ALA A 353 -0.95 9.06 14.65
CA ALA A 353 0.31 8.35 14.47
C ALA A 353 1.03 8.00 15.80
N ILE A 354 0.45 8.34 16.96
CA ILE A 354 1.08 8.09 18.27
C ILE A 354 1.35 6.59 18.47
N GLU A 355 0.40 5.72 18.15
CA GLU A 355 0.56 4.27 18.36
C GLU A 355 1.62 3.66 17.43
N ALA A 356 1.73 4.16 16.19
CA ALA A 356 2.80 3.79 15.27
C ALA A 356 4.17 4.22 15.82
N ASP A 357 4.29 5.46 16.30
CA ASP A 357 5.53 6.00 16.84
C ASP A 357 5.98 5.27 18.12
N LYS A 358 5.03 4.91 19.00
CA LYS A 358 5.31 4.09 20.19
C LYS A 358 5.92 2.75 19.79
N PHE A 359 5.34 2.05 18.82
CA PHE A 359 5.85 0.76 18.38
C PHE A 359 7.20 0.88 17.66
N ALA A 360 7.38 1.87 16.79
CA ALA A 360 8.67 2.13 16.14
C ALA A 360 9.78 2.34 17.19
N ARG A 361 9.53 3.14 18.23
CA ARG A 361 10.49 3.37 19.33
C ARG A 361 10.72 2.14 20.20
N LEU A 362 9.70 1.30 20.36
CA LEU A 362 9.75 0.06 21.13
C LEU A 362 10.76 -0.94 20.54
N ILE A 363 10.79 -1.07 19.21
CA ILE A 363 11.66 -2.02 18.47
C ILE A 363 13.02 -1.45 18.05
N ARG A 364 13.35 -0.21 18.44
CA ARG A 364 14.67 0.37 18.15
C ARG A 364 15.74 -0.44 18.87
N TYR A 365 16.88 -0.64 18.20
CA TYR A 365 18.07 -1.21 18.83
C TYR A 365 18.60 -0.26 19.90
N ARG A 366 18.84 -0.79 21.11
CA ARG A 366 19.31 -0.01 22.29
C ARG A 366 20.57 -0.62 22.93
N GLY A 367 21.20 -1.58 22.25
CA GLY A 367 22.42 -2.22 22.72
C GLY A 367 23.69 -1.44 22.34
N ASP A 368 24.78 -2.18 22.20
CA ASP A 368 26.10 -1.64 21.87
C ASP A 368 26.18 -1.23 20.39
N MET A 369 26.27 0.07 20.14
CA MET A 369 26.35 0.63 18.80
C MET A 369 27.66 0.30 18.07
N GLU A 370 28.76 0.04 18.79
CA GLU A 370 30.01 -0.40 18.16
C GLU A 370 29.83 -1.80 17.57
N ARG A 371 29.20 -2.71 18.34
CA ARG A 371 28.84 -4.04 17.83
C ARG A 371 27.89 -3.98 16.64
N GLU A 372 26.90 -3.09 16.67
CA GLU A 372 25.98 -2.88 15.55
C GLU A 372 26.73 -2.51 14.26
N TRP A 373 27.65 -1.56 14.30
CA TRP A 373 28.41 -1.17 13.10
C TRP A 373 29.37 -2.26 12.63
N LEU A 374 29.98 -3.01 13.55
CA LEU A 374 30.90 -4.11 13.26
C LEU A 374 30.19 -5.36 12.70
N SER A 375 28.86 -5.47 12.82
CA SER A 375 28.09 -6.57 12.24
C SER A 375 28.03 -6.55 10.71
N TYR A 376 28.37 -5.41 10.07
CA TYR A 376 28.30 -5.24 8.62
C TYR A 376 29.70 -5.24 7.98
N SER A 377 29.86 -4.55 6.85
CA SER A 377 31.18 -4.36 6.26
C SER A 377 32.00 -3.33 7.08
N PRO A 378 33.35 -3.45 7.14
CA PRO A 378 34.17 -2.57 7.97
C PRO A 378 34.04 -1.07 7.68
N ASP A 379 33.64 -0.71 6.45
CA ASP A 379 33.44 0.67 5.98
C ASP A 379 32.00 1.17 6.09
N THR A 380 31.06 0.36 6.62
CA THR A 380 29.63 0.67 6.65
C THR A 380 29.31 1.98 7.38
N GLN A 381 29.92 2.24 8.55
CA GLN A 381 29.66 3.49 9.29
C GLN A 381 30.14 4.73 8.52
N ALA A 382 31.29 4.63 7.85
CA ALA A 382 31.83 5.73 7.04
C ALA A 382 30.94 6.01 5.82
N ILE A 383 30.48 4.95 5.14
CA ILE A 383 29.54 5.03 4.01
C ILE A 383 28.21 5.65 4.47
N ALA A 384 27.65 5.17 5.57
CA ALA A 384 26.42 5.71 6.16
C ALA A 384 26.55 7.20 6.43
N THR A 385 27.69 7.61 6.99
CA THR A 385 27.98 9.01 7.30
C THR A 385 28.06 9.88 6.05
N ALA A 386 28.77 9.43 5.02
CA ALA A 386 28.85 10.16 3.75
C ALA A 386 27.46 10.30 3.10
N PHE A 387 26.70 9.20 3.05
CA PHE A 387 25.35 9.16 2.49
C PHE A 387 24.39 10.13 3.19
N THR A 388 24.32 10.11 4.53
CA THR A 388 23.43 11.02 5.26
C THR A 388 23.88 12.48 5.16
N ARG A 389 25.19 12.74 5.03
CA ARG A 389 25.70 14.09 4.73
C ARG A 389 25.26 14.58 3.35
N GLY A 390 25.24 13.70 2.35
CA GLY A 390 24.70 14.00 1.02
C GLY A 390 23.21 14.39 1.06
N ILE A 391 22.39 13.62 1.77
CA ILE A 391 20.96 13.94 2.00
C ILE A 391 20.85 15.32 2.66
N ASN A 392 21.64 15.56 3.70
CA ASN A 392 21.62 16.83 4.42
C ASN A 392 22.03 18.01 3.55
N ALA A 393 23.03 17.85 2.68
CA ALA A 393 23.44 18.88 1.74
C ALA A 393 22.31 19.27 0.80
N TYR A 394 21.52 18.30 0.30
CA TYR A 394 20.33 18.60 -0.48
C TYR A 394 19.25 19.33 0.34
N ILE A 395 19.02 18.91 1.59
CA ILE A 395 18.08 19.61 2.49
C ILE A 395 18.49 21.08 2.70
N ASP A 396 19.79 21.37 2.86
CA ASP A 396 20.28 22.76 2.99
C ASP A 396 20.03 23.55 1.71
N GLN A 397 20.36 22.94 0.56
CA GLN A 397 20.23 23.57 -0.73
C GLN A 397 18.78 23.90 -1.10
N CYS A 398 17.81 23.06 -0.73
CA CYS A 398 16.40 23.34 -0.96
C CYS A 398 15.98 24.70 -0.37
N GLY A 399 16.51 25.08 0.79
CA GLY A 399 16.10 26.30 1.49
C GLY A 399 14.57 26.36 1.62
N ASP A 400 13.94 27.37 1.03
CA ASP A 400 12.48 27.56 1.02
C ASP A 400 11.77 26.86 -0.16
N ARG A 401 12.52 26.31 -1.12
CA ARG A 401 12.01 25.58 -2.29
C ARG A 401 11.89 24.08 -2.02
N LEU A 402 11.26 23.71 -0.90
CA LEU A 402 10.99 22.31 -0.58
C LEU A 402 9.95 21.70 -1.54
N PRO A 403 10.00 20.37 -1.76
CA PRO A 403 8.96 19.65 -2.49
C PRO A 403 7.54 19.99 -2.00
N VAL A 404 6.57 19.98 -2.92
CA VAL A 404 5.19 20.46 -2.70
C VAL A 404 4.53 19.82 -1.48
N GLU A 405 4.90 18.59 -1.17
CA GLU A 405 4.34 17.79 -0.08
C GLU A 405 4.64 18.41 1.29
N PHE A 406 5.88 18.90 1.48
CA PHE A 406 6.28 19.61 2.69
C PHE A 406 5.51 20.93 2.85
N ARG A 407 5.31 21.65 1.74
CA ARG A 407 4.59 22.94 1.72
C ARG A 407 3.11 22.75 2.03
N GLN A 408 2.47 21.70 1.50
CA GLN A 408 1.07 21.35 1.80
C GLN A 408 0.88 20.91 3.26
N LEU A 409 1.80 20.10 3.79
CA LEU A 409 1.69 19.58 5.16
C LEU A 409 2.18 20.56 6.24
N GLY A 410 2.86 21.64 5.83
CA GLY A 410 3.32 22.70 6.72
C GLY A 410 4.47 22.30 7.63
N TYR A 411 5.41 21.48 7.13
CA TYR A 411 6.58 21.04 7.91
C TYR A 411 7.85 20.98 7.06
N ARG A 412 9.01 20.91 7.72
CA ARG A 412 10.32 20.77 7.08
C ARG A 412 10.94 19.41 7.39
N PRO A 413 11.72 18.80 6.47
CA PRO A 413 12.49 17.60 6.77
C PRO A 413 13.54 17.90 7.84
N LYS A 414 13.83 16.91 8.71
CA LYS A 414 14.94 17.00 9.67
C LYS A 414 16.25 16.58 9.02
N LYS A 415 17.37 17.02 9.62
CA LYS A 415 18.70 16.53 9.27
C LYS A 415 18.85 15.08 9.71
N TRP A 416 19.42 14.27 8.82
CA TRP A 416 19.69 12.87 9.00
C TRP A 416 20.99 12.65 9.75
N GLN A 417 20.99 11.66 10.63
CA GLN A 417 22.17 11.10 11.29
C GLN A 417 22.48 9.72 10.73
N PRO A 418 23.74 9.24 10.81
CA PRO A 418 24.08 7.89 10.35
C PRO A 418 23.25 6.79 11.03
N ALA A 419 22.81 6.99 12.27
CA ALA A 419 21.96 6.03 12.97
C ALA A 419 20.54 5.92 12.39
N ASP A 420 20.06 6.92 11.64
CA ASP A 420 18.70 6.90 11.07
C ASP A 420 18.51 5.79 10.03
N ILE A 421 19.60 5.35 9.37
CA ILE A 421 19.57 4.27 8.38
C ILE A 421 19.66 2.87 9.01
N LEU A 422 19.78 2.77 10.34
CA LEU A 422 19.74 1.51 11.09
C LEU A 422 18.31 1.08 11.45
N GLY A 423 17.30 1.73 10.87
CA GLY A 423 15.89 1.43 11.11
C GLY A 423 15.56 -0.05 10.91
N ARG A 424 14.65 -0.56 11.75
CA ARG A 424 14.29 -1.98 11.83
C ARG A 424 12.94 -2.31 11.18
N SER A 425 12.26 -1.32 10.61
CA SER A 425 10.90 -1.45 10.07
C SER A 425 10.78 -2.43 8.91
N SER A 426 11.76 -2.48 8.01
CA SER A 426 11.75 -3.44 6.89
C SER A 426 11.88 -4.88 7.39
N GLY A 427 12.74 -5.09 8.40
CA GLY A 427 12.90 -6.39 9.06
C GLY A 427 11.63 -6.87 9.75
N ILE A 428 11.01 -6.06 10.61
CA ILE A 428 9.81 -6.47 11.37
C ILE A 428 8.58 -6.64 10.46
N TYR A 429 8.46 -5.83 9.40
CA TYR A 429 7.37 -5.97 8.43
C TYR A 429 7.40 -7.31 7.68
N MET A 430 8.60 -7.86 7.46
CA MET A 430 8.80 -9.12 6.72
C MET A 430 8.95 -10.33 7.66
N SER A 431 9.13 -10.12 8.96
CA SER A 431 9.10 -11.17 9.99
C SER A 431 7.64 -11.50 10.32
N GLN A 432 7.01 -12.42 9.61
CA GLN A 432 5.55 -12.64 9.74
C GLN A 432 5.15 -13.60 10.85
N ASN A 433 6.07 -14.46 11.32
CA ASN A 433 5.72 -15.63 12.13
C ASN A 433 5.02 -15.27 13.46
N PHE A 434 5.48 -14.24 14.19
CA PHE A 434 4.89 -13.84 15.46
C PHE A 434 3.42 -13.41 15.33
N ARG A 435 3.02 -12.87 14.17
CA ARG A 435 1.62 -12.52 13.92
C ARG A 435 0.77 -13.76 13.78
N ASN A 436 1.31 -14.76 13.09
CA ASN A 436 0.64 -16.00 12.85
C ASN A 436 0.58 -16.86 14.12
N GLU A 437 1.54 -16.77 15.04
CA GLU A 437 1.42 -17.33 16.40
C GLU A 437 0.16 -16.83 17.12
N VAL A 438 -0.06 -15.51 17.12
CA VAL A 438 -1.24 -14.88 17.74
C VAL A 438 -2.52 -15.30 17.01
N GLN A 439 -2.52 -15.28 15.69
CA GLN A 439 -3.68 -15.69 14.87
C GLN A 439 -4.02 -17.16 15.08
N ARG A 440 -3.02 -18.04 15.14
CA ARG A 440 -3.19 -19.48 15.35
C ARG A 440 -3.71 -19.76 16.76
N LEU A 441 -3.21 -19.06 17.77
CA LEU A 441 -3.79 -19.14 19.12
C LEU A 441 -5.25 -18.70 19.12
N LYS A 442 -5.61 -17.62 18.41
CA LYS A 442 -7.02 -17.21 18.24
C LYS A 442 -7.86 -18.28 17.54
N LEU A 443 -7.32 -18.96 16.52
CA LEU A 443 -8.01 -20.08 15.86
C LEU A 443 -8.22 -21.25 16.84
N ILE A 444 -7.21 -21.61 17.63
CA ILE A 444 -7.32 -22.65 18.68
C ILE A 444 -8.39 -22.29 19.71
N GLN A 445 -8.46 -21.03 20.16
CA GLN A 445 -9.50 -20.57 21.08
C GLN A 445 -10.92 -20.69 20.47
N LEU A 446 -11.05 -20.52 19.15
CA LEU A 446 -12.33 -20.56 18.45
C LEU A 446 -12.84 -21.98 18.20
N VAL A 447 -11.95 -22.90 17.80
CA VAL A 447 -12.36 -24.21 17.27
C VAL A 447 -11.77 -25.41 18.03
N GLY A 448 -10.87 -25.18 19.00
CA GLY A 448 -10.09 -26.21 19.65
C GLY A 448 -8.80 -26.55 18.90
N ASP A 449 -7.83 -27.12 19.62
CA ASP A 449 -6.46 -27.37 19.13
C ASP A 449 -6.42 -28.34 17.94
N GLU A 450 -7.02 -29.52 18.11
CA GLU A 450 -7.06 -30.54 17.05
C GLU A 450 -7.66 -29.99 15.74
N LYS A 451 -8.79 -29.28 15.84
CA LYS A 451 -9.47 -28.69 14.69
C LYS A 451 -8.65 -27.58 14.04
N ALA A 452 -8.02 -26.73 14.82
CA ALA A 452 -7.18 -25.65 14.30
C ALA A 452 -6.01 -26.17 13.45
N ARG A 453 -5.37 -27.28 13.87
CA ARG A 453 -4.19 -27.84 13.17
C ARG A 453 -4.49 -28.29 11.74
N TRP A 454 -5.64 -28.93 11.50
CA TRP A 454 -5.99 -29.36 10.14
C TRP A 454 -6.74 -28.27 9.35
N LEU A 455 -7.36 -27.28 10.01
CA LEU A 455 -7.90 -26.10 9.34
C LEU A 455 -6.79 -25.20 8.78
N ALA A 456 -5.66 -25.09 9.49
CA ALA A 456 -4.51 -24.26 9.15
C ALA A 456 -3.19 -25.07 9.18
N PRO A 457 -2.99 -25.97 8.21
CA PRO A 457 -1.78 -26.79 8.14
C PRO A 457 -0.53 -25.94 7.88
N VAL A 458 0.64 -26.46 8.28
CA VAL A 458 1.96 -25.83 8.12
C VAL A 458 2.88 -26.66 7.21
N ASP A 459 3.91 -26.04 6.62
CA ASP A 459 4.88 -26.69 5.73
C ASP A 459 6.32 -26.42 6.24
N PRO A 460 7.12 -27.42 6.64
CA PRO A 460 6.78 -28.85 6.65
C PRO A 460 5.71 -29.17 7.70
N ALA A 461 4.95 -30.23 7.47
CA ALA A 461 3.95 -30.68 8.44
C ALA A 461 4.64 -31.04 9.76
N THR A 462 4.20 -30.42 10.85
CA THR A 462 4.80 -30.64 12.18
C THR A 462 3.72 -30.77 13.25
N ASN A 463 4.00 -31.57 14.26
CA ASN A 463 3.17 -31.62 15.46
C ASN A 463 3.68 -30.59 16.46
N TYR A 464 2.93 -29.50 16.64
CA TYR A 464 3.24 -28.46 17.62
C TYR A 464 2.30 -28.53 18.82
N GLN A 465 2.74 -27.99 19.96
CA GLN A 465 2.01 -28.05 21.24
C GLN A 465 1.76 -26.65 21.80
N LEU A 466 0.63 -26.48 22.47
CA LEU A 466 0.34 -25.28 23.25
C LEU A 466 1.03 -25.37 24.61
N HIS A 467 2.02 -24.50 24.83
CA HIS A 467 2.82 -24.48 26.07
C HIS A 467 2.26 -23.54 27.15
N LEU A 468 1.31 -22.67 26.80
CA LEU A 468 0.64 -21.80 27.77
C LEU A 468 -0.35 -22.58 28.64
N SER A 469 -0.57 -22.11 29.86
CA SER A 469 -1.66 -22.62 30.70
C SER A 469 -3.02 -22.36 30.04
N PRO A 470 -4.06 -23.16 30.29
CA PRO A 470 -5.40 -22.89 29.77
C PRO A 470 -5.93 -21.50 30.13
N ALA A 471 -5.56 -20.98 31.32
CA ALA A 471 -5.94 -19.65 31.77
C ALA A 471 -5.25 -18.55 30.94
N ASP A 472 -3.94 -18.65 30.74
CA ASP A 472 -3.17 -17.69 29.94
C ASP A 472 -3.57 -17.74 28.46
N ALA A 473 -3.75 -18.95 27.92
CA ALA A 473 -4.22 -19.14 26.56
C ALA A 473 -5.61 -18.52 26.36
N LYS A 474 -6.54 -18.65 27.30
CA LYS A 474 -7.88 -18.06 27.21
C LYS A 474 -7.88 -16.53 27.37
N ALA A 475 -7.01 -16.00 28.22
CA ALA A 475 -6.93 -14.57 28.53
C ALA A 475 -5.98 -13.78 27.63
N PHE A 476 -5.55 -14.37 26.50
CA PHE A 476 -4.56 -13.74 25.62
C PHE A 476 -5.07 -12.41 25.04
N PRO A 477 -4.27 -11.31 25.02
CA PRO A 477 -4.78 -9.98 24.71
C PRO A 477 -5.17 -9.83 23.23
N GLU A 478 -6.41 -9.42 22.97
CA GLU A 478 -6.92 -9.25 21.59
C GLU A 478 -6.18 -8.16 20.81
N LYS A 479 -5.69 -7.13 21.50
CA LYS A 479 -5.02 -5.96 20.89
C LYS A 479 -3.50 -6.02 21.04
N LEU A 480 -2.92 -7.21 21.27
CA LEU A 480 -1.47 -7.37 21.47
C LEU A 480 -0.64 -6.72 20.33
N LEU A 481 -1.10 -6.86 19.09
CA LEU A 481 -0.40 -6.37 17.89
C LEU A 481 -0.85 -4.97 17.45
N HIS A 482 -1.62 -4.24 18.26
CA HIS A 482 -2.18 -2.94 17.86
C HIS A 482 -1.11 -1.92 17.44
N GLY A 483 0.01 -1.85 18.16
CA GLY A 483 1.13 -0.96 17.81
C GLY A 483 1.80 -1.35 16.47
N TYR A 484 2.00 -2.64 16.24
CA TYR A 484 2.51 -3.17 14.96
C TYR A 484 1.55 -2.85 13.81
N GLU A 485 0.25 -3.07 14.02
CA GLU A 485 -0.78 -2.73 13.04
C GLU A 485 -0.82 -1.23 12.75
N ALA A 486 -0.68 -0.39 13.77
CA ALA A 486 -0.62 1.06 13.60
C ALA A 486 0.60 1.46 12.75
N LEU A 487 1.79 0.92 13.04
CA LEU A 487 3.01 1.19 12.27
C LEU A 487 2.89 0.75 10.81
N THR A 488 2.24 -0.39 10.56
CA THR A 488 2.10 -0.94 9.21
C THR A 488 0.93 -0.35 8.43
N LYS A 489 -0.06 0.26 9.09
CA LYS A 489 -1.19 0.99 8.48
C LYS A 489 -0.90 2.48 8.28
N SER A 490 -0.05 3.10 9.12
CA SER A 490 0.19 4.54 9.08
C SER A 490 0.95 4.92 7.80
N LEU A 491 0.28 5.70 6.95
CA LEU A 491 0.61 6.06 5.56
C LEU A 491 0.14 4.98 4.59
N SER A 492 -0.87 5.35 3.79
CA SER A 492 -1.56 4.51 2.80
C SER A 492 -0.61 4.02 1.69
N PHE A 493 0.25 3.10 2.06
CA PHE A 493 0.73 2.02 1.21
C PHE A 493 0.06 0.79 1.80
N THR A 494 -1.09 0.38 1.25
CA THR A 494 -1.89 -0.73 1.82
C THR A 494 -0.96 -1.89 2.16
N PRO A 495 -0.77 -2.24 3.45
CA PRO A 495 0.18 -3.28 3.81
C PRO A 495 -0.35 -4.60 3.23
N ALA A 496 0.42 -5.19 2.33
CA ALA A 496 0.11 -6.48 1.72
C ALA A 496 1.14 -7.54 2.15
N LYS A 497 0.77 -8.82 2.08
CA LYS A 497 1.72 -9.93 2.25
C LYS A 497 2.80 -9.81 1.16
N SER A 498 4.07 -9.74 1.56
CA SER A 498 5.19 -9.67 0.62
C SER A 498 5.48 -11.03 0.00
N GLU A 499 5.76 -11.05 -1.30
CA GLU A 499 6.05 -12.25 -2.12
C GLU A 499 7.13 -11.88 -3.15
N SER A 500 7.68 -12.80 -3.93
CA SER A 500 8.64 -12.49 -5.02
C SER A 500 8.86 -13.74 -5.88
N ASN A 501 9.46 -13.59 -7.07
CA ASN A 501 10.17 -14.69 -7.73
C ASN A 501 11.64 -14.33 -7.99
N ASN A 502 12.47 -15.36 -8.10
CA ASN A 502 13.77 -15.27 -8.75
C ASN A 502 14.20 -16.64 -9.29
N TRP A 503 15.02 -16.64 -10.33
CA TRP A 503 15.59 -17.87 -10.87
C TRP A 503 16.89 -17.58 -11.62
N VAL A 504 17.69 -18.62 -11.74
CA VAL A 504 18.96 -18.59 -12.45
C VAL A 504 19.14 -19.89 -13.22
N VAL A 505 19.65 -19.80 -14.44
CA VAL A 505 20.02 -20.96 -15.27
C VAL A 505 21.48 -20.86 -15.67
N SER A 506 22.15 -22.00 -15.76
CA SER A 506 23.56 -22.12 -16.16
C SER A 506 23.76 -21.82 -17.64
N GLY A 507 25.02 -21.65 -18.05
CA GLY A 507 25.38 -21.43 -19.46
C GLY A 507 24.92 -22.56 -20.40
N ALA A 508 24.88 -23.81 -19.94
CA ALA A 508 24.37 -24.93 -20.73
C ALA A 508 22.89 -24.79 -21.09
N ARG A 509 22.14 -24.05 -20.27
CA ARG A 509 20.71 -23.76 -20.42
C ARG A 509 20.42 -22.38 -20.99
N SER A 510 21.44 -21.71 -21.52
CA SER A 510 21.35 -20.39 -22.13
C SER A 510 21.89 -20.42 -23.56
N ARG A 511 21.25 -19.70 -24.48
CA ARG A 511 21.76 -19.54 -25.86
C ARG A 511 23.08 -18.76 -25.92
N SER A 512 23.36 -17.90 -24.95
CA SER A 512 24.62 -17.14 -24.90
C SER A 512 25.80 -17.95 -24.38
N GLY A 513 25.56 -19.17 -23.87
CA GLY A 513 26.59 -19.99 -23.22
C GLY A 513 27.02 -19.48 -21.84
N LYS A 514 26.43 -18.39 -21.34
CA LYS A 514 26.64 -17.83 -20.00
C LYS A 514 25.35 -17.84 -19.18
N PRO A 515 25.43 -17.79 -17.84
CA PRO A 515 24.23 -17.83 -17.00
C PRO A 515 23.24 -16.71 -17.33
N LEU A 516 21.95 -17.02 -17.16
CA LEU A 516 20.88 -16.01 -17.14
C LEU A 516 20.27 -15.94 -15.73
N LEU A 517 20.00 -14.73 -15.25
CA LEU A 517 19.40 -14.48 -13.93
C LEU A 517 18.19 -13.56 -14.05
N ALA A 518 17.12 -13.89 -13.34
CA ALA A 518 15.92 -13.08 -13.22
C ALA A 518 15.51 -12.90 -11.77
N SER A 519 15.02 -11.72 -11.42
CA SER A 519 14.41 -11.48 -10.10
C SER A 519 13.39 -10.36 -10.17
N ASP A 520 12.25 -10.57 -9.50
CA ASP A 520 11.14 -9.63 -9.41
C ASP A 520 10.53 -9.62 -8.00
N PRO A 521 11.10 -8.85 -7.05
CA PRO A 521 10.53 -8.72 -5.73
C PRO A 521 9.10 -8.14 -5.78
N HIS A 522 8.14 -8.81 -5.14
CA HIS A 522 6.75 -8.34 -5.05
C HIS A 522 6.51 -7.65 -3.72
N ARG A 523 6.08 -6.39 -3.78
CA ARG A 523 5.84 -5.57 -2.59
C ARG A 523 4.57 -4.74 -2.79
N ALA A 524 4.17 -4.02 -1.75
CA ALA A 524 3.06 -3.07 -1.85
C ALA A 524 3.31 -2.10 -3.02
N ILE A 525 2.28 -1.87 -3.83
CA ILE A 525 2.34 -0.90 -4.91
C ILE A 525 2.27 0.51 -4.30
N ALA A 526 3.27 1.33 -4.61
CA ALA A 526 3.53 2.61 -3.97
C ALA A 526 3.87 3.70 -4.99
N LEU A 527 3.62 4.95 -4.63
CA LEU A 527 4.06 6.14 -5.34
C LEU A 527 4.77 7.05 -4.35
N PRO A 528 6.05 7.41 -4.56
CA PRO A 528 6.96 7.03 -5.67
C PRO A 528 7.34 5.53 -5.69
N SER A 529 8.09 5.07 -6.72
CA SER A 529 8.49 3.65 -6.82
C SER A 529 9.18 3.17 -5.53
N LEU A 530 8.93 1.93 -5.11
CA LEU A 530 9.51 1.40 -3.88
C LEU A 530 11.05 1.26 -3.97
N ARG A 531 11.55 0.95 -5.18
CA ARG A 531 12.97 0.73 -5.43
C ARG A 531 13.57 1.92 -6.17
N TYR A 532 14.82 2.23 -5.85
CA TYR A 532 15.59 3.26 -6.53
C TYR A 532 16.74 2.61 -7.29
N VAL A 533 16.76 2.78 -8.60
CA VAL A 533 17.78 2.23 -9.50
C VAL A 533 18.94 3.22 -9.57
N VAL A 534 20.17 2.73 -9.45
CA VAL A 534 21.41 3.55 -9.48
C VAL A 534 22.59 2.73 -9.99
N HIS A 535 23.52 3.39 -10.66
CA HIS A 535 24.85 2.86 -10.97
C HIS A 535 25.90 3.64 -10.19
N LEU A 536 26.71 2.94 -9.39
CA LEU A 536 27.76 3.49 -8.54
C LEU A 536 29.15 3.07 -9.04
N HIS A 537 29.98 4.04 -9.43
CA HIS A 537 31.30 3.81 -10.00
C HIS A 537 32.39 4.66 -9.33
N ALA A 538 33.33 4.00 -8.64
CA ALA A 538 34.54 4.58 -8.04
C ALA A 538 35.61 3.47 -7.84
N PRO A 539 36.87 3.76 -7.44
CA PRO A 539 37.81 2.70 -7.08
C PRO A 539 37.21 1.74 -6.02
N GLY A 540 37.16 0.44 -6.33
CA GLY A 540 36.55 -0.60 -5.49
C GLY A 540 35.02 -0.74 -5.63
N TRP A 541 34.38 0.04 -6.49
CA TRP A 541 32.94 0.06 -6.72
C TRP A 541 32.59 0.16 -8.20
N ASN A 542 31.86 -0.81 -8.73
CA ASN A 542 31.27 -0.72 -10.05
C ASN A 542 29.99 -1.57 -10.09
N VAL A 543 28.92 -1.05 -9.49
CA VAL A 543 27.69 -1.81 -9.23
C VAL A 543 26.47 -1.06 -9.73
N ILE A 544 25.57 -1.77 -10.41
CA ILE A 544 24.31 -1.24 -10.90
C ILE A 544 23.15 -2.14 -10.47
N GLY A 545 22.02 -1.52 -10.14
CA GLY A 545 20.82 -2.23 -9.75
C GLY A 545 19.94 -1.35 -8.88
N ALA A 546 19.18 -1.95 -7.97
CA ALA A 546 18.23 -1.25 -7.14
C ALA A 546 18.42 -1.48 -5.63
N GLY A 547 18.01 -0.49 -4.85
CA GLY A 547 17.99 -0.52 -3.38
C GLY A 547 16.74 0.13 -2.80
N GLU A 548 16.65 0.19 -1.47
CA GLU A 548 15.71 1.08 -0.79
C GLU A 548 16.27 2.51 -0.83
N PRO A 549 15.51 3.53 -1.28
CA PRO A 549 16.03 4.89 -1.43
C PRO A 549 16.63 5.46 -0.14
N GLY A 550 16.14 5.05 1.05
CA GLY A 550 16.68 5.52 2.33
C GLY A 550 18.04 4.91 2.72
N LEU A 551 18.60 3.96 1.97
CA LEU A 551 19.80 3.21 2.32
C LEU A 551 20.88 3.31 1.22
N PRO A 552 22.18 3.35 1.58
CA PRO A 552 23.27 3.40 0.61
C PRO A 552 23.48 2.06 -0.12
N GLY A 553 24.08 2.12 -1.31
CA GLY A 553 24.47 0.95 -2.10
C GLY A 553 23.35 0.37 -2.98
N VAL A 554 23.58 -0.85 -3.46
CA VAL A 554 22.69 -1.63 -4.33
C VAL A 554 22.39 -2.97 -3.65
N ALA A 555 21.10 -3.26 -3.43
CA ALA A 555 20.67 -4.48 -2.74
C ALA A 555 20.46 -5.65 -3.71
N ILE A 556 20.00 -5.36 -4.92
CA ILE A 556 19.68 -6.33 -5.98
C ILE A 556 20.24 -5.78 -7.31
N GLY A 557 21.04 -6.56 -8.03
CA GLY A 557 21.72 -6.04 -9.21
C GLY A 557 22.88 -6.90 -9.67
N HIS A 558 23.87 -6.26 -10.28
CA HIS A 558 25.12 -6.89 -10.67
C HIS A 558 26.30 -5.92 -10.54
N ASN A 559 27.50 -6.47 -10.46
CA ASN A 559 28.76 -5.77 -10.68
C ASN A 559 29.44 -6.33 -11.93
N GLU A 560 30.73 -6.10 -12.09
CA GLU A 560 31.49 -6.55 -13.26
C GLU A 560 31.69 -8.07 -13.33
N ARG A 561 31.43 -8.78 -12.22
CA ARG A 561 31.72 -10.21 -12.04
C ARG A 561 30.50 -11.07 -11.76
N ILE A 562 29.59 -10.58 -10.92
CA ILE A 562 28.48 -11.38 -10.38
C ILE A 562 27.14 -10.65 -10.54
N ALA A 563 26.07 -11.43 -10.64
CA ALA A 563 24.70 -10.96 -10.56
C ALA A 563 23.95 -11.67 -9.43
N TRP A 564 23.03 -10.97 -8.78
CA TRP A 564 22.21 -11.54 -7.72
C TRP A 564 20.83 -10.90 -7.65
N GLY A 565 19.89 -11.65 -7.10
CA GLY A 565 18.57 -11.15 -6.74
C GLY A 565 17.98 -11.95 -5.59
N PHE A 566 16.90 -11.47 -4.98
CA PHE A 566 16.38 -12.10 -3.78
C PHE A 566 14.84 -12.19 -3.72
N THR A 567 14.37 -13.21 -3.00
CA THR A 567 12.97 -13.37 -2.57
C THR A 567 12.91 -13.56 -1.07
N ILE A 568 11.72 -13.49 -0.48
CA ILE A 568 11.52 -13.84 0.93
C ILE A 568 11.64 -15.36 1.11
N ILE A 569 12.40 -15.79 2.12
CA ILE A 569 12.28 -17.13 2.71
C ILE A 569 11.34 -16.99 3.91
N GLY A 570 10.46 -17.98 4.15
CA GLY A 570 9.57 -18.03 5.30
C GLY A 570 10.31 -18.27 6.62
N ALA A 571 11.39 -17.51 6.86
CA ALA A 571 12.24 -17.62 8.04
C ALA A 571 11.45 -17.24 9.29
N ASP A 572 11.40 -18.17 10.24
CA ASP A 572 10.92 -17.91 11.58
C ASP A 572 12.04 -17.23 12.38
N THR A 573 11.80 -15.98 12.79
CA THR A 573 12.82 -15.07 13.32
C THR A 573 12.38 -14.34 14.60
N ALA A 574 11.20 -14.68 15.11
CA ALA A 574 10.56 -14.06 16.27
C ALA A 574 9.81 -15.09 17.11
N ASP A 575 9.45 -14.77 18.34
CA ASP A 575 8.50 -15.52 19.17
C ASP A 575 7.74 -14.55 20.07
N ILE A 576 6.48 -14.85 20.39
CA ILE A 576 5.76 -14.18 21.47
C ILE A 576 6.01 -14.90 22.79
N VAL A 577 6.55 -14.18 23.76
CA VAL A 577 6.89 -14.70 25.09
C VAL A 577 5.97 -14.11 26.15
N VAL A 578 5.41 -14.97 27.01
CA VAL A 578 4.52 -14.59 28.11
C VAL A 578 5.29 -14.60 29.42
N GLU A 579 5.65 -13.42 29.90
CA GLU A 579 6.37 -13.17 31.14
C GLU A 579 5.43 -13.21 32.34
N GLU A 580 5.90 -13.76 33.46
CA GLU A 580 5.22 -13.70 34.75
C GLU A 580 5.70 -12.47 35.53
N LEU A 581 4.78 -11.61 35.97
CA LEU A 581 5.11 -10.43 36.77
C LEU A 581 5.24 -10.78 38.25
N ASN A 582 6.08 -10.05 38.97
CA ASN A 582 6.10 -10.11 40.42
C ASN A 582 4.77 -9.58 40.98
N PRO A 583 3.98 -10.40 41.71
CA PRO A 583 2.70 -9.96 42.28
C PRO A 583 2.85 -8.80 43.27
N ALA A 584 4.03 -8.63 43.88
CA ALA A 584 4.33 -7.52 44.79
C ALA A 584 4.87 -6.27 44.07
N ASN A 585 5.35 -6.40 42.84
CA ASN A 585 5.92 -5.29 42.06
C ASN A 585 5.80 -5.53 40.54
N ALA A 586 4.77 -4.97 39.91
CA ALA A 586 4.51 -5.15 38.47
C ALA A 586 5.57 -4.54 37.53
N ASP A 587 6.60 -3.87 38.06
CA ASP A 587 7.78 -3.45 37.28
C ASP A 587 8.90 -4.50 37.26
N GLN A 588 8.65 -5.67 37.86
CA GLN A 588 9.54 -6.83 37.83
C GLN A 588 8.86 -8.04 37.17
N TYR A 589 9.67 -8.88 36.55
CA TYR A 589 9.27 -10.13 35.91
C TYR A 589 10.14 -11.30 36.41
N ALA A 590 9.61 -12.52 36.31
CA ALA A 590 10.32 -13.73 36.69
C ALA A 590 11.56 -13.91 35.81
N ALA A 591 12.72 -14.08 36.44
CA ALA A 591 14.00 -14.34 35.81
C ALA A 591 14.53 -15.72 36.23
N LEU A 592 15.75 -16.06 35.81
CA LEU A 592 16.41 -17.33 36.20
C LEU A 592 16.52 -17.45 37.72
N ASP A 593 16.87 -16.36 38.40
CA ASP A 593 17.06 -16.28 39.85
C ASP A 593 16.12 -15.21 40.46
N GLY A 594 14.85 -15.57 40.67
CA GLY A 594 13.86 -14.69 41.31
C GLY A 594 13.22 -13.67 40.37
N PHE A 595 13.10 -12.41 40.79
CA PHE A 595 12.47 -11.35 40.03
C PHE A 595 13.47 -10.29 39.59
N GLN A 596 13.43 -9.90 38.32
CA GLN A 596 14.26 -8.86 37.73
C GLN A 596 13.41 -7.65 37.30
N THR A 597 13.91 -6.45 37.52
CA THR A 597 13.26 -5.21 37.05
C THR A 597 13.38 -5.07 35.54
N PHE A 598 12.31 -4.62 34.87
CA PHE A 598 12.37 -4.28 33.44
C PHE A 598 13.39 -3.15 33.18
N ALA A 599 14.13 -3.25 32.08
CA ALA A 599 14.82 -2.08 31.54
C ALA A 599 13.76 -1.10 31.04
N THR A 600 13.72 0.11 31.60
CA THR A 600 12.69 1.11 31.33
C THR A 600 13.32 2.36 30.73
N TYR A 601 12.75 2.82 29.62
CA TYR A 601 13.17 4.03 28.91
C TYR A 601 12.00 5.00 28.84
N GLU A 602 12.16 6.18 29.44
CA GLU A 602 11.17 7.25 29.38
C GLU A 602 11.47 8.18 28.19
N GLU A 603 10.55 8.25 27.25
CA GLU A 603 10.65 9.07 26.04
C GLU A 603 9.48 10.05 25.91
N GLN A 604 9.63 11.01 25.00
CA GLN A 604 8.59 11.96 24.65
C GLN A 604 8.36 11.97 23.14
N ILE A 605 7.09 11.94 22.75
CA ILE A 605 6.65 12.09 21.36
C ILE A 605 6.05 13.50 21.22
N VAL A 606 6.65 14.32 20.36
CA VAL A 606 6.06 15.59 19.95
C VAL A 606 4.92 15.30 18.97
N VAL A 607 3.75 15.90 19.17
CA VAL A 607 2.54 15.59 18.39
C VAL A 607 1.97 16.87 17.77
N LYS A 608 1.74 16.85 16.46
CA LYS A 608 1.11 17.98 15.74
C LYS A 608 -0.24 18.32 16.35
N GLY A 609 -0.46 19.59 16.66
CA GLY A 609 -1.70 20.10 17.23
C GLY A 609 -1.86 19.88 18.73
N MET A 610 -0.86 19.32 19.42
CA MET A 610 -0.85 19.20 20.88
C MET A 610 0.15 20.18 21.50
N PRO A 611 -0.19 20.87 22.60
CA PRO A 611 0.70 21.84 23.23
C PRO A 611 1.86 21.20 24.00
N ASN A 612 1.69 19.95 24.46
CA ASN A 612 2.69 19.23 25.25
C ASN A 612 3.04 17.88 24.58
N PRO A 613 4.30 17.43 24.66
CA PRO A 613 4.68 16.09 24.21
C PRO A 613 3.93 14.98 24.97
N THR A 614 3.64 13.88 24.28
CA THR A 614 3.11 12.65 24.89
C THR A 614 4.25 11.86 25.51
N LYS A 615 4.18 11.58 26.81
CA LYS A 615 5.15 10.70 27.50
C LYS A 615 4.92 9.24 27.11
N VAL A 616 5.99 8.51 26.90
CA VAL A 616 5.98 7.08 26.56
C VAL A 616 6.99 6.36 27.42
N SER A 617 6.54 5.32 28.13
CA SER A 617 7.40 4.42 28.89
C SER A 617 7.59 3.14 28.09
N ILE A 618 8.82 2.85 27.72
CA ILE A 618 9.22 1.67 26.93
C ILE A 618 9.88 0.68 27.87
N LYS A 619 9.39 -0.56 27.90
CA LYS A 619 9.89 -1.61 28.80
C LYS A 619 10.42 -2.80 28.03
N HIS A 620 11.56 -3.32 28.47
CA HIS A 620 12.22 -4.49 27.90
C HIS A 620 12.50 -5.52 29.00
N SER A 621 12.20 -6.79 28.74
CA SER A 621 12.67 -7.94 29.51
C SER A 621 13.95 -8.51 28.88
N ARG A 622 14.47 -9.62 29.44
CA ARG A 622 15.57 -10.40 28.83
C ARG A 622 15.22 -10.96 27.46
N HIS A 623 13.94 -11.17 27.16
CA HIS A 623 13.48 -11.67 25.86
C HIS A 623 13.27 -10.54 24.84
N GLY A 624 13.06 -9.30 25.29
CA GLY A 624 12.95 -8.15 24.40
C GLY A 624 11.85 -7.17 24.78
N PRO A 625 11.37 -6.34 23.81
CA PRO A 625 10.36 -5.32 24.07
C PRO A 625 9.03 -5.88 24.55
N ILE A 626 8.44 -5.23 25.56
CA ILE A 626 7.12 -5.54 26.09
C ILE A 626 6.03 -4.87 25.25
N LEU A 627 5.20 -5.68 24.60
CA LEU A 627 4.06 -5.26 23.79
C LEU A 627 2.84 -4.89 24.65
N HIS A 628 2.64 -5.62 25.76
CA HIS A 628 1.48 -5.46 26.63
C HIS A 628 1.77 -5.90 28.07
N ILE A 629 1.14 -5.25 29.05
CA ILE A 629 1.20 -5.60 30.47
C ILE A 629 -0.23 -5.76 31.00
N ASP A 630 -0.56 -6.97 31.45
CA ASP A 630 -1.78 -7.31 32.18
C ASP A 630 -1.46 -7.43 33.67
N ARG A 631 -1.69 -6.35 34.41
CA ARG A 631 -1.43 -6.29 35.86
C ARG A 631 -2.42 -7.10 36.68
N GLU A 632 -3.63 -7.33 36.17
CA GLU A 632 -4.64 -8.09 36.91
C GLU A 632 -4.27 -9.58 36.98
N ARG A 633 -3.64 -10.08 35.92
CA ARG A 633 -3.20 -11.48 35.82
C ARG A 633 -1.72 -11.69 36.12
N ASN A 634 -0.99 -10.64 36.48
CA ASN A 634 0.47 -10.68 36.63
C ASN A 634 1.17 -11.26 35.39
N ARG A 635 0.84 -10.73 34.21
CA ARG A 635 1.43 -11.13 32.93
C ARG A 635 1.96 -9.95 32.14
N ALA A 636 3.07 -10.15 31.44
CA ALA A 636 3.52 -9.26 30.38
C ALA A 636 3.84 -10.07 29.12
N TYR A 637 3.74 -9.43 27.95
CA TYR A 637 3.87 -10.08 26.65
C TYR A 637 5.03 -9.44 25.92
N ALA A 638 6.13 -10.17 25.75
CA ALA A 638 7.34 -9.72 25.10
C ALA A 638 7.40 -10.23 23.65
N LEU A 639 8.02 -9.44 22.78
CA LEU A 639 8.43 -9.87 21.44
C LEU A 639 9.91 -10.23 21.48
N GLN A 640 10.23 -11.52 21.44
CA GLN A 640 11.58 -11.99 21.23
C GLN A 640 11.86 -12.00 19.73
N TRP A 641 12.82 -11.21 19.27
CA TRP A 641 13.02 -10.99 17.84
C TRP A 641 14.50 -10.87 17.50
N SER A 642 14.96 -11.66 16.51
CA SER A 642 16.35 -11.66 16.05
C SER A 642 16.81 -10.32 15.47
N GLY A 643 15.88 -9.45 15.02
CA GLY A 643 16.20 -8.09 14.58
C GLY A 643 16.56 -7.11 15.72
N SER A 644 16.35 -7.53 16.97
CA SER A 644 16.81 -6.83 18.18
C SER A 644 18.29 -7.06 18.48
N GLU A 645 18.95 -7.98 17.77
CA GLU A 645 20.39 -8.22 17.85
C GLU A 645 21.21 -7.19 17.05
N PRO A 646 22.51 -7.01 17.36
CA PRO A 646 23.44 -6.33 16.46
C PRO A 646 23.37 -6.92 15.04
N GLY A 647 23.42 -6.07 14.01
CA GLY A 647 23.33 -6.47 12.61
C GLY A 647 21.90 -6.55 12.05
N GLY A 648 20.90 -6.17 12.84
CA GLY A 648 19.48 -6.28 12.47
C GLY A 648 19.00 -5.38 11.30
N ALA A 649 19.82 -4.46 10.77
CA ALA A 649 19.53 -3.70 9.55
C ALA A 649 20.16 -4.39 8.32
N ALA A 650 19.63 -5.56 7.96
CA ALA A 650 20.28 -6.47 7.01
C ALA A 650 20.57 -5.88 5.63
N TYR A 651 19.80 -4.87 5.18
CA TYR A 651 20.08 -4.22 3.90
C TYR A 651 21.47 -3.54 3.86
N LEU A 652 22.09 -3.19 4.98
CA LEU A 652 23.46 -2.69 5.01
C LEU A 652 24.50 -3.78 4.69
N ALA A 653 24.17 -5.07 4.86
CA ALA A 653 25.01 -6.17 4.40
C ALA A 653 25.14 -6.19 2.87
N SER A 654 24.23 -5.54 2.13
CA SER A 654 24.34 -5.40 0.68
C SER A 654 25.62 -4.67 0.23
N LEU A 655 26.22 -3.82 1.07
CA LEU A 655 27.49 -3.17 0.78
C LEU A 655 28.62 -4.18 0.57
N GLY A 656 28.61 -5.28 1.35
CA GLY A 656 29.54 -6.39 1.18
C GLY A 656 29.22 -7.24 -0.06
N VAL A 657 27.93 -7.53 -0.28
CA VAL A 657 27.45 -8.31 -1.43
C VAL A 657 27.80 -7.63 -2.76
N ALA A 658 27.58 -6.32 -2.85
CA ALA A 658 27.83 -5.50 -4.04
C ALA A 658 29.30 -5.54 -4.51
N ARG A 659 30.23 -5.88 -3.61
CA ARG A 659 31.67 -5.97 -3.89
C ARG A 659 32.18 -7.39 -4.06
N ALA A 660 31.35 -8.40 -3.84
CA ALA A 660 31.75 -9.80 -4.00
C ALA A 660 32.10 -10.10 -5.47
N GLN A 661 33.17 -10.88 -5.67
CA GLN A 661 33.73 -11.16 -7.00
C GLN A 661 33.50 -12.62 -7.44
N ASN A 662 33.07 -13.48 -6.52
CA ASN A 662 32.86 -14.91 -6.71
C ASN A 662 31.91 -15.49 -5.63
N GLN A 663 31.57 -16.76 -5.81
CA GLN A 663 30.65 -17.52 -4.96
C GLN A 663 31.04 -17.50 -3.48
N GLU A 664 32.34 -17.64 -3.16
CA GLU A 664 32.77 -17.71 -1.77
C GLU A 664 32.64 -16.36 -1.07
N GLN A 665 33.07 -15.28 -1.73
CA GLN A 665 32.91 -13.93 -1.22
C GLN A 665 31.43 -13.56 -1.06
N PHE A 666 30.60 -13.97 -2.01
CA PHE A 666 29.14 -13.78 -1.93
C PHE A 666 28.55 -14.46 -0.70
N ARG A 667 28.86 -15.75 -0.47
CA ARG A 667 28.40 -16.48 0.72
C ARG A 667 28.89 -15.85 2.01
N ARG A 668 30.15 -15.39 2.05
CA ARG A 668 30.75 -14.76 3.23
C ARG A 668 30.07 -13.43 3.54
N ALA A 669 29.79 -12.60 2.53
CA ALA A 669 29.07 -11.34 2.67
C ALA A 669 27.63 -11.54 3.18
N LEU A 670 26.93 -12.58 2.70
CA LEU A 670 25.59 -12.93 3.21
C LEU A 670 25.56 -13.37 4.68
N GLY A 671 26.71 -13.67 5.28
CA GLY A 671 26.78 -13.95 6.72
C GLY A 671 26.42 -12.76 7.61
N ALA A 672 26.49 -11.53 7.09
CA ALA A 672 26.02 -10.31 7.77
C ALA A 672 24.53 -10.01 7.52
N TRP A 673 23.83 -10.85 6.76
CA TRP A 673 22.42 -10.63 6.42
C TRP A 673 21.49 -11.27 7.45
N HIS A 674 21.02 -10.49 8.41
CA HIS A 674 20.20 -10.98 9.52
C HIS A 674 18.69 -10.97 9.20
N VAL A 675 18.00 -9.84 9.37
CA VAL A 675 16.55 -9.71 9.15
C VAL A 675 16.27 -8.57 8.17
N PRO A 676 15.47 -8.75 7.12
CA PRO A 676 14.58 -9.89 6.85
C PRO A 676 15.30 -11.11 6.29
N GLY A 677 14.77 -12.30 6.56
CA GLY A 677 15.23 -13.53 5.92
C GLY A 677 14.92 -13.54 4.43
N LEU A 678 15.92 -13.82 3.59
CA LEU A 678 15.77 -13.85 2.13
C LEU A 678 16.44 -15.08 1.49
N ASN A 679 15.83 -15.57 0.41
CA ASN A 679 16.46 -16.43 -0.59
C ASN A 679 17.23 -15.58 -1.59
N PHE A 680 18.54 -15.74 -1.67
CA PHE A 680 19.38 -15.13 -2.71
C PHE A 680 19.64 -16.12 -3.83
N VAL A 681 19.47 -15.71 -5.09
CA VAL A 681 20.05 -16.40 -6.25
C VAL A 681 21.29 -15.66 -6.74
N TYR A 682 22.22 -16.41 -7.29
CA TYR A 682 23.56 -15.97 -7.65
C TYR A 682 23.95 -16.49 -9.04
N ALA A 683 24.66 -15.68 -9.80
CA ALA A 683 25.37 -16.08 -11.00
C ALA A 683 26.71 -15.34 -11.12
N ASP A 684 27.72 -15.95 -11.74
CA ASP A 684 28.96 -15.27 -12.14
C ASP A 684 29.39 -15.53 -13.57
N VAL A 685 30.30 -14.68 -14.05
CA VAL A 685 30.83 -14.74 -15.42
C VAL A 685 31.70 -15.99 -15.66
N ASP A 686 32.09 -16.73 -14.63
CA ASP A 686 32.81 -18.00 -14.76
C ASP A 686 31.85 -19.18 -15.01
N GLY A 687 30.54 -18.94 -14.91
CA GLY A 687 29.49 -19.91 -15.21
C GLY A 687 28.85 -20.54 -13.99
N ASN A 688 29.22 -20.11 -12.77
CA ASN A 688 28.61 -20.64 -11.56
C ASN A 688 27.22 -20.05 -11.34
N ILE A 689 26.32 -20.87 -10.79
CA ILE A 689 25.00 -20.47 -10.33
C ILE A 689 24.77 -20.96 -8.91
N GLY A 690 23.97 -20.23 -8.12
CA GLY A 690 23.80 -20.53 -6.71
C GLY A 690 22.52 -20.03 -6.09
N TRP A 691 22.21 -20.61 -4.94
CA TRP A 691 21.16 -20.19 -4.04
C TRP A 691 21.61 -20.29 -2.57
N VAL A 692 21.24 -19.30 -1.76
CA VAL A 692 21.46 -19.26 -0.30
C VAL A 692 20.22 -18.68 0.38
N ALA A 693 19.70 -19.35 1.42
CA ALA A 693 18.72 -18.78 2.33
C ALA A 693 19.44 -18.09 3.49
N ALA A 694 19.52 -16.75 3.46
CA ALA A 694 20.20 -15.96 4.47
C ALA A 694 19.19 -15.32 5.42
N ALA A 695 19.30 -15.64 6.71
CA ALA A 695 18.58 -15.00 7.79
C ALA A 695 19.35 -15.17 9.13
N HIS A 696 18.84 -14.57 10.20
CA HIS A 696 19.32 -14.83 11.57
C HIS A 696 18.40 -15.83 12.27
N TYR A 697 18.62 -17.13 12.03
CA TYR A 697 17.73 -18.22 12.48
C TYR A 697 17.95 -18.56 13.96
N PRO A 698 16.95 -18.39 14.85
CA PRO A 698 17.06 -18.76 16.25
C PRO A 698 17.11 -20.28 16.43
N LEU A 699 18.02 -20.76 17.28
CA LEU A 699 18.13 -22.18 17.65
C LEU A 699 17.30 -22.47 18.91
N ARG A 700 16.22 -23.23 18.73
CA ARG A 700 15.29 -23.64 19.79
C ARG A 700 15.60 -25.06 20.28
N GLY A 701 15.35 -25.35 21.56
CA GLY A 701 15.34 -26.73 22.07
C GLY A 701 16.65 -27.33 22.57
N ALA A 702 17.75 -26.57 22.66
CA ALA A 702 19.05 -27.10 23.15
C ALA A 702 19.05 -27.55 24.63
N LYS A 703 17.97 -27.28 25.40
CA LYS A 703 17.83 -27.64 26.82
C LYS A 703 16.77 -28.75 27.08
N GLY A 704 16.47 -29.58 26.08
CA GLY A 704 15.53 -30.71 26.23
C GLY A 704 14.04 -30.35 26.19
N HIS A 705 13.70 -29.07 25.97
CA HIS A 705 12.34 -28.56 25.78
C HIS A 705 12.28 -27.83 24.43
N ALA A 706 11.89 -28.52 23.36
CA ALA A 706 11.81 -27.93 22.02
C ALA A 706 10.40 -27.38 21.77
N HIS A 707 10.28 -26.08 21.50
CA HIS A 707 9.08 -25.46 20.95
C HIS A 707 9.30 -25.15 19.46
N SER A 708 8.21 -25.11 18.68
CA SER A 708 8.27 -24.95 17.22
C SER A 708 8.28 -23.50 16.74
N GLY A 709 8.04 -22.51 17.62
CA GLY A 709 7.80 -21.12 17.21
C GLY A 709 6.45 -20.88 16.50
N LEU A 710 5.54 -21.86 16.54
CA LEU A 710 4.20 -21.73 15.95
C LEU A 710 3.14 -21.18 16.91
N LEU A 711 3.44 -21.13 18.21
CA LEU A 711 2.54 -20.61 19.24
C LEU A 711 3.34 -19.83 20.28
N PRO A 712 2.71 -18.86 20.98
CA PRO A 712 3.35 -18.16 22.08
C PRO A 712 3.82 -19.11 23.19
N VAL A 713 4.91 -18.77 23.86
CA VAL A 713 5.55 -19.60 24.89
C VAL A 713 5.67 -18.87 26.25
N PRO A 714 5.74 -19.60 27.38
CA PRO A 714 6.08 -19.00 28.67
C PRO A 714 7.52 -18.43 28.72
N GLY A 715 7.75 -17.36 29.47
CA GLY A 715 9.08 -16.72 29.67
C GLY A 715 10.07 -17.49 30.54
N LYS A 716 9.98 -18.83 30.57
CA LYS A 716 10.86 -19.69 31.38
C LYS A 716 12.13 -20.06 30.62
N ALA A 717 13.20 -20.31 31.36
CA ALA A 717 14.54 -20.63 30.86
C ALA A 717 14.63 -21.78 29.84
N GLU A 718 13.67 -22.72 29.91
CA GLU A 718 13.56 -23.89 29.05
C GLU A 718 13.05 -23.56 27.65
N PHE A 719 12.39 -22.42 27.46
CA PHE A 719 11.91 -21.90 26.16
C PHE A 719 12.88 -20.89 25.53
N ASP A 720 13.99 -20.56 26.19
CA ASP A 720 14.96 -19.60 25.67
C ASP A 720 15.63 -20.13 24.39
N TRP A 721 15.93 -19.21 23.48
CA TRP A 721 16.85 -19.47 22.38
C TRP A 721 18.25 -19.80 22.91
N SER A 722 18.90 -20.75 22.26
CA SER A 722 20.25 -21.22 22.62
C SER A 722 21.37 -20.55 21.81
N GLY A 723 21.00 -19.68 20.87
CA GLY A 723 21.88 -19.02 19.92
C GLY A 723 21.22 -18.91 18.56
N PHE A 724 22.04 -18.70 17.53
CA PHE A 724 21.60 -18.60 16.14
C PHE A 724 22.36 -19.59 15.28
N LEU A 725 21.72 -20.05 14.20
CA LEU A 725 22.34 -20.94 13.23
C LEU A 725 23.55 -20.24 12.60
N PRO A 726 24.74 -20.86 12.57
CA PRO A 726 25.91 -20.26 11.95
C PRO A 726 25.71 -20.04 10.44
N PRO A 727 26.21 -18.93 9.84
CA PRO A 727 26.11 -18.68 8.40
C PRO A 727 26.70 -19.77 7.50
N ALA A 728 27.68 -20.52 8.01
CA ALA A 728 28.27 -21.65 7.32
C ALA A 728 27.33 -22.86 7.19
N GLU A 729 26.23 -22.89 7.94
CA GLU A 729 25.22 -23.96 7.93
C GLU A 729 23.93 -23.56 7.23
N HIS A 730 23.77 -22.29 6.83
CA HIS A 730 22.57 -21.83 6.12
C HIS A 730 22.24 -22.70 4.89
N PRO A 731 20.94 -22.96 4.62
CA PRO A 731 20.53 -23.73 3.45
C PRO A 731 21.09 -23.10 2.16
N ARG A 732 21.71 -23.94 1.33
CA ARG A 732 22.35 -23.48 0.09
C ARG A 732 22.44 -24.59 -0.94
N ARG A 733 22.55 -24.19 -2.21
CA ARG A 733 22.81 -25.10 -3.34
C ARG A 733 23.56 -24.36 -4.43
N PHE A 734 24.60 -24.97 -4.99
CA PHE A 734 25.41 -24.38 -6.07
C PHE A 734 25.61 -25.39 -7.19
N ASN A 735 25.61 -24.89 -8.42
CA ASN A 735 25.86 -25.66 -9.64
C ASN A 735 25.14 -27.02 -9.69
N PRO A 736 23.80 -27.04 -9.51
CA PRO A 736 23.06 -28.30 -9.54
C PRO A 736 23.13 -28.95 -10.94
N PRO A 737 23.10 -30.29 -11.06
CA PRO A 737 23.18 -30.99 -12.35
C PRO A 737 22.11 -30.57 -13.37
N GLU A 738 20.91 -30.25 -12.91
CA GLU A 738 19.82 -29.74 -13.76
C GLU A 738 20.07 -28.32 -14.30
N GLY A 739 21.15 -27.66 -13.87
CA GLY A 739 21.60 -26.38 -14.40
C GLY A 739 20.64 -25.22 -14.16
N ALA A 740 19.74 -25.31 -13.16
CA ALA A 740 18.81 -24.25 -12.81
C ALA A 740 18.43 -24.24 -11.32
N LEU A 741 18.13 -23.05 -10.80
CA LEU A 741 17.60 -22.81 -9.46
C LEU A 741 16.46 -21.79 -9.55
N LEU A 742 15.40 -21.97 -8.76
CA LEU A 742 14.19 -21.15 -8.80
C LEU A 742 13.63 -21.02 -7.39
N THR A 743 13.25 -19.81 -6.98
CA THR A 743 12.50 -19.58 -5.75
C THR A 743 11.26 -18.72 -6.02
N ALA A 744 10.19 -19.02 -5.29
CA ALA A 744 8.93 -18.28 -5.35
C ALA A 744 8.25 -18.27 -3.97
N ASN A 745 9.05 -18.08 -2.91
CA ASN A 745 8.66 -18.13 -1.48
C ASN A 745 8.00 -19.44 -0.99
N HIS A 746 7.96 -20.47 -1.81
CA HIS A 746 7.60 -21.83 -1.41
C HIS A 746 8.69 -22.41 -0.48
N ASN A 747 8.35 -23.49 0.24
CA ASN A 747 9.34 -24.25 0.99
C ASN A 747 10.31 -24.94 0.01
N ILE A 748 11.51 -24.36 -0.13
CA ILE A 748 12.60 -24.84 -1.00
C ILE A 748 13.65 -25.65 -0.22
N VAL A 749 13.51 -25.71 1.11
CA VAL A 749 14.51 -26.33 1.98
C VAL A 749 14.54 -27.85 1.71
N PRO A 750 15.72 -28.45 1.50
CA PRO A 750 15.83 -29.90 1.32
C PRO A 750 15.22 -30.67 2.49
N ALA A 751 14.54 -31.79 2.19
CA ALA A 751 13.86 -32.59 3.21
C ALA A 751 14.83 -33.22 4.24
N ASP A 752 16.10 -33.38 3.88
CA ASP A 752 17.19 -33.91 4.71
C ASP A 752 18.01 -32.81 5.42
N TYR A 753 17.65 -31.54 5.24
CA TYR A 753 18.34 -30.43 5.92
C TYR A 753 18.07 -30.50 7.45
N PRO A 754 19.10 -30.48 8.30
CA PRO A 754 18.98 -30.88 9.72
C PRO A 754 18.30 -29.84 10.61
N HIS A 755 18.10 -28.61 10.12
CA HIS A 755 17.57 -27.50 10.91
C HIS A 755 16.23 -27.01 10.38
N VAL A 756 15.35 -26.59 11.27
CA VAL A 756 14.10 -25.93 10.89
C VAL A 756 14.38 -24.45 10.66
N VAL A 757 14.03 -23.93 9.48
CA VAL A 757 14.13 -22.50 9.18
C VAL A 757 12.82 -21.74 9.34
N GLY A 758 11.68 -22.45 9.34
CA GLY A 758 10.34 -21.89 9.48
C GLY A 758 9.27 -22.83 8.93
N TYR A 759 8.01 -22.41 8.99
CA TYR A 759 6.83 -23.25 8.73
C TYR A 759 5.78 -22.62 7.81
N GLU A 760 5.98 -21.36 7.45
CA GLU A 760 4.94 -20.49 6.89
C GLU A 760 5.38 -19.93 5.54
N PHE A 761 5.19 -20.76 4.51
CA PHE A 761 5.58 -20.46 3.15
C PHE A 761 4.37 -20.05 2.30
N THR A 762 4.62 -19.52 1.10
CA THR A 762 3.53 -19.29 0.15
C THR A 762 3.18 -20.57 -0.60
N PRO A 763 1.92 -20.73 -1.06
CA PRO A 763 1.51 -21.85 -1.90
C PRO A 763 2.42 -22.10 -3.10
N ARG A 764 2.54 -23.37 -3.51
CA ARG A 764 3.53 -23.82 -4.51
C ARG A 764 3.17 -23.45 -5.96
N TYR A 765 1.99 -22.88 -6.23
CA TYR A 765 1.48 -22.65 -7.58
C TYR A 765 2.41 -21.82 -8.48
N ARG A 766 2.97 -20.70 -7.97
CA ARG A 766 3.92 -19.88 -8.75
C ARG A 766 5.18 -20.66 -9.09
N PHE A 767 5.73 -21.36 -8.10
CA PHE A 767 6.88 -22.23 -8.29
C PHE A 767 6.60 -23.31 -9.33
N GLN A 768 5.49 -24.03 -9.20
CA GLN A 768 5.13 -25.11 -10.11
C GLN A 768 4.95 -24.60 -11.55
N ARG A 769 4.29 -23.45 -11.72
CA ARG A 769 4.14 -22.83 -13.05
C ARG A 769 5.48 -22.45 -13.66
N LEU A 770 6.35 -21.78 -12.88
CA LEU A 770 7.69 -21.39 -13.34
C LEU A 770 8.58 -22.61 -13.59
N HIS A 771 8.51 -23.64 -12.76
CA HIS A 771 9.24 -24.89 -12.94
C HIS A 771 8.83 -25.57 -14.24
N ASN A 772 7.53 -25.81 -14.46
CA ASN A 772 6.99 -26.42 -15.68
C ASN A 772 7.43 -25.67 -16.94
N ARG A 773 7.39 -24.33 -16.89
CA ARG A 773 7.85 -23.49 -18.00
C ARG A 773 9.36 -23.62 -18.18
N LEU A 774 10.16 -23.46 -17.12
CA LEU A 774 11.60 -23.54 -17.19
C LEU A 774 12.08 -24.89 -17.72
N THR A 775 11.43 -26.00 -17.37
CA THR A 775 11.81 -27.35 -17.81
C THR A 775 11.24 -27.73 -19.18
N SER A 776 10.37 -26.93 -19.80
CA SER A 776 9.78 -27.25 -21.11
C SER A 776 10.75 -27.01 -22.28
N LYS A 777 11.96 -26.52 -22.01
CA LYS A 777 12.96 -26.17 -23.03
C LYS A 777 14.38 -26.33 -22.46
N ASP A 778 15.30 -26.76 -23.31
CA ASP A 778 16.70 -26.98 -22.93
C ASP A 778 17.45 -25.66 -22.71
N GLN A 779 17.32 -24.72 -23.65
CA GLN A 779 18.04 -23.44 -23.67
C GLN A 779 17.14 -22.23 -23.78
N TRP A 780 17.48 -21.17 -23.04
CA TRP A 780 16.74 -19.91 -22.98
C TRP A 780 17.51 -18.76 -23.64
N GLU A 781 16.77 -17.87 -24.29
CA GLU A 781 17.24 -16.54 -24.64
C GLU A 781 16.68 -15.50 -23.67
N LEU A 782 17.40 -14.39 -23.44
CA LEU A 782 16.97 -13.34 -22.51
C LEU A 782 15.55 -12.81 -22.79
N GLY A 783 15.19 -12.64 -24.07
CA GLY A 783 13.85 -12.18 -24.47
C GLY A 783 12.74 -13.20 -24.15
N GLU A 784 13.01 -14.49 -24.28
CA GLU A 784 12.07 -15.56 -23.90
C GLU A 784 11.98 -15.69 -22.36
N PHE A 785 13.13 -15.54 -21.69
CA PHE A 785 13.27 -15.59 -20.23
C PHE A 785 12.43 -14.51 -19.54
N ARG A 786 12.33 -13.32 -20.17
CA ARG A 786 11.43 -12.24 -19.76
C ARG A 786 9.96 -12.68 -19.67
N SER A 787 9.49 -13.53 -20.58
CA SER A 787 8.08 -13.95 -20.62
C SER A 787 7.62 -14.68 -19.35
N LEU A 788 8.55 -15.29 -18.61
CA LEU A 788 8.26 -15.98 -17.35
C LEU A 788 7.80 -15.01 -16.25
N GLN A 789 8.35 -13.79 -16.20
CA GLN A 789 7.93 -12.74 -15.24
C GLN A 789 6.54 -12.16 -15.55
N GLN A 790 6.04 -12.36 -16.77
CA GLN A 790 4.74 -11.87 -17.24
C GLN A 790 3.68 -12.98 -17.34
N ASP A 791 4.01 -14.23 -16.97
CA ASP A 791 3.08 -15.35 -17.04
C ASP A 791 1.92 -15.18 -16.04
N SER A 792 0.70 -15.13 -16.57
CA SER A 792 -0.55 -14.91 -15.84
C SER A 792 -1.47 -16.15 -15.87
N VAL A 793 -0.95 -17.34 -16.13
CA VAL A 793 -1.73 -18.59 -16.04
C VAL A 793 -1.86 -19.03 -14.59
N SER A 794 -3.09 -19.17 -14.11
CA SER A 794 -3.40 -19.59 -12.73
C SER A 794 -3.66 -21.10 -12.66
N LEU A 795 -2.77 -21.82 -11.97
CA LEU A 795 -2.98 -23.24 -11.65
C LEU A 795 -4.20 -23.48 -10.73
N PRO A 796 -4.46 -22.64 -9.70
CA PRO A 796 -5.71 -22.72 -8.95
C PRO A 796 -6.96 -22.58 -9.84
N ALA A 797 -6.93 -21.68 -10.82
CA ALA A 797 -8.03 -21.52 -11.76
C ALA A 797 -8.28 -22.77 -12.60
N GLN A 798 -7.22 -23.42 -13.09
CA GLN A 798 -7.32 -24.69 -13.80
C GLN A 798 -7.89 -25.81 -12.93
N ALA A 799 -7.46 -25.90 -11.67
CA ALA A 799 -7.98 -26.88 -10.72
C ALA A 799 -9.48 -26.67 -10.42
N LEU A 800 -9.90 -25.42 -10.18
CA LEU A 800 -11.31 -25.11 -9.94
C LEU A 800 -12.17 -25.29 -11.21
N ALA A 801 -11.67 -24.92 -12.38
CA ALA A 801 -12.35 -25.17 -13.66
C ALA A 801 -12.58 -26.67 -13.88
N LYS A 802 -11.57 -27.51 -13.60
CA LYS A 802 -11.70 -28.97 -13.63
C LYS A 802 -12.73 -29.45 -12.62
N LEU A 803 -12.69 -28.94 -11.38
CA LEU A 803 -13.66 -29.30 -10.34
C LEU A 803 -15.11 -29.00 -10.76
N LEU A 804 -15.36 -27.83 -11.37
CA LEU A 804 -16.67 -27.47 -11.89
C LEU A 804 -17.10 -28.39 -13.04
N ARG A 805 -16.16 -28.80 -13.90
CA ARG A 805 -16.41 -29.76 -14.99
C ARG A 805 -16.84 -31.12 -14.44
N ASP A 806 -16.19 -31.59 -13.37
CA ASP A 806 -16.47 -32.88 -12.74
C ASP A 806 -17.82 -32.89 -11.98
N VAL A 807 -18.20 -31.79 -11.33
CA VAL A 807 -19.46 -31.66 -10.57
C VAL A 807 -20.66 -31.35 -11.47
N GLY A 808 -20.45 -30.49 -12.48
CA GLY A 808 -21.48 -29.96 -13.37
C GLY A 808 -22.27 -28.78 -12.76
N ALA A 809 -22.57 -27.79 -13.59
CA ALA A 809 -23.46 -26.68 -13.25
C ALA A 809 -24.94 -27.04 -13.47
N ASN A 810 -25.85 -26.19 -12.98
CA ASN A 810 -27.27 -26.33 -13.26
C ASN A 810 -27.58 -26.06 -14.74
N ALA A 811 -28.72 -26.57 -15.24
CA ALA A 811 -29.12 -26.44 -16.64
C ALA A 811 -29.17 -24.97 -17.12
N GLU A 812 -29.67 -24.06 -16.26
CA GLU A 812 -29.77 -22.61 -16.55
C GLU A 812 -28.39 -21.91 -16.65
N GLU A 813 -27.34 -22.56 -16.17
CA GLU A 813 -25.99 -22.00 -16.06
C GLU A 813 -24.98 -22.74 -16.93
N ALA A 814 -25.39 -23.80 -17.64
CA ALA A 814 -24.52 -24.65 -18.43
C ALA A 814 -23.72 -23.85 -19.48
N GLU A 815 -24.34 -22.84 -20.10
CA GLU A 815 -23.64 -21.97 -21.05
C GLU A 815 -22.58 -21.10 -20.39
N VAL A 816 -22.88 -20.51 -19.23
CA VAL A 816 -21.93 -19.68 -18.47
C VAL A 816 -20.81 -20.53 -17.89
N ALA A 817 -21.11 -21.75 -17.44
CA ALA A 817 -20.13 -22.70 -16.93
C ALA A 817 -19.05 -23.06 -17.97
N ARG A 818 -19.41 -23.10 -19.27
CA ARG A 818 -18.42 -23.30 -20.36
C ARG A 818 -17.35 -22.23 -20.42
N LEU A 819 -17.62 -21.01 -19.93
CA LEU A 819 -16.59 -19.98 -19.82
C LEU A 819 -15.46 -20.40 -18.89
N LEU A 820 -15.73 -21.16 -17.82
CA LEU A 820 -14.69 -21.65 -16.92
C LEU A 820 -14.19 -23.02 -17.32
N THR A 821 -15.07 -23.96 -17.66
CA THR A 821 -14.65 -25.33 -17.89
C THR A 821 -13.71 -25.43 -19.08
N ASP A 822 -13.97 -24.73 -20.19
CA ASP A 822 -13.15 -24.74 -21.41
C ASP A 822 -11.99 -23.73 -21.40
N TRP A 823 -11.84 -22.95 -20.32
CA TRP A 823 -10.79 -21.96 -20.17
C TRP A 823 -9.46 -22.58 -19.71
N ASP A 824 -8.37 -22.05 -20.26
CA ASP A 824 -7.00 -22.51 -20.02
C ASP A 824 -6.38 -21.93 -18.74
N GLY A 825 -7.13 -21.14 -17.97
CA GLY A 825 -6.65 -20.48 -16.76
C GLY A 825 -5.81 -19.21 -17.02
N HIS A 826 -5.74 -18.71 -18.26
CA HIS A 826 -5.02 -17.48 -18.60
C HIS A 826 -5.81 -16.23 -18.17
N LEU A 827 -5.33 -15.56 -17.12
CA LEU A 827 -5.91 -14.31 -16.60
C LEU A 827 -5.42 -13.08 -17.38
N SER A 828 -5.76 -13.01 -18.66
CA SER A 828 -5.53 -11.81 -19.49
C SER A 828 -6.52 -10.70 -19.12
N VAL A 829 -6.19 -9.44 -19.44
CA VAL A 829 -7.08 -8.28 -19.20
C VAL A 829 -8.43 -8.42 -19.90
N ASP A 830 -8.49 -9.16 -21.01
CA ASP A 830 -9.72 -9.32 -21.79
C ASP A 830 -10.55 -10.54 -21.40
N SER A 831 -10.12 -11.32 -20.40
CA SER A 831 -10.76 -12.60 -20.03
C SER A 831 -12.08 -12.41 -19.28
N PRO A 832 -13.24 -12.80 -19.85
CA PRO A 832 -14.51 -12.85 -19.11
C PRO A 832 -14.53 -14.01 -18.10
N ALA A 833 -13.90 -15.13 -18.48
CA ALA A 833 -13.69 -16.29 -17.61
C ALA A 833 -12.92 -15.90 -16.34
N GLY A 834 -11.88 -15.07 -16.48
CA GLY A 834 -11.11 -14.56 -15.34
C GLY A 834 -11.93 -13.75 -14.34
N ALA A 835 -12.82 -12.88 -14.84
CA ALA A 835 -13.75 -12.12 -13.98
C ALA A 835 -14.71 -13.04 -13.22
N LEU A 836 -15.30 -14.02 -13.91
CA LEU A 836 -16.20 -15.01 -13.30
C LEU A 836 -15.47 -15.90 -12.28
N TYR A 837 -14.26 -16.36 -12.60
CA TYR A 837 -13.40 -17.13 -11.70
C TYR A 837 -13.10 -16.36 -10.42
N ALA A 838 -12.69 -15.09 -10.50
CA ALA A 838 -12.32 -14.31 -9.34
C ALA A 838 -13.51 -14.07 -8.39
N LEU A 839 -14.72 -13.89 -8.94
CA LEU A 839 -15.97 -13.84 -8.17
C LEU A 839 -16.27 -15.19 -7.53
N TRP A 840 -16.18 -16.27 -8.29
CA TRP A 840 -16.49 -17.61 -7.82
C TRP A 840 -15.52 -18.10 -6.74
N GLN A 841 -14.23 -17.85 -6.88
CA GLN A 841 -13.23 -18.21 -5.89
C GLN A 841 -13.56 -17.59 -4.52
N LYS A 842 -13.95 -16.30 -4.47
CA LYS A 842 -14.38 -15.64 -3.21
C LYS A 842 -15.60 -16.32 -2.61
N GLU A 843 -16.62 -16.63 -3.42
CA GLU A 843 -17.84 -17.33 -2.98
C GLU A 843 -17.56 -18.74 -2.47
N LEU A 844 -16.70 -19.49 -3.18
CA LEU A 844 -16.34 -20.86 -2.87
C LEU A 844 -15.55 -20.94 -1.56
N GLN A 845 -14.54 -20.09 -1.40
CA GLN A 845 -13.75 -20.01 -0.16
C GLN A 845 -14.63 -19.64 1.04
N ALA A 846 -15.49 -18.63 0.88
CA ALA A 846 -16.42 -18.23 1.94
C ALA A 846 -17.37 -19.38 2.31
N ALA A 847 -17.95 -20.06 1.32
CA ALA A 847 -18.88 -21.17 1.55
C ALA A 847 -18.24 -22.33 2.33
N LEU A 848 -17.00 -22.69 2.01
CA LEU A 848 -16.29 -23.75 2.71
C LEU A 848 -15.92 -23.34 4.14
N PHE A 849 -15.38 -22.13 4.31
CA PHE A 849 -14.85 -21.67 5.60
C PHE A 849 -15.95 -21.35 6.63
N GLN A 850 -17.11 -20.84 6.19
CA GLN A 850 -18.25 -20.54 7.08
C GLN A 850 -18.85 -21.80 7.74
N ARG A 851 -18.52 -23.01 7.26
CA ARG A 851 -18.89 -24.27 7.94
C ARG A 851 -18.09 -24.52 9.22
N HIS A 852 -16.94 -23.86 9.37
CA HIS A 852 -15.97 -24.13 10.43
C HIS A 852 -15.73 -22.96 11.37
N VAL A 853 -15.97 -21.73 10.91
CA VAL A 853 -15.83 -20.51 11.70
C VAL A 853 -16.98 -19.53 11.42
N PRO A 854 -17.37 -18.69 12.39
CA PRO A 854 -18.34 -17.62 12.17
C PRO A 854 -17.93 -16.67 11.03
N PRO A 855 -18.87 -16.01 10.33
CA PRO A 855 -18.59 -15.13 9.18
C PRO A 855 -17.51 -14.06 9.45
N GLU A 856 -17.49 -13.47 10.64
CA GLU A 856 -16.51 -12.47 11.08
C GLU A 856 -15.08 -13.01 11.19
N HIS A 857 -14.90 -14.33 11.29
CA HIS A 857 -13.61 -15.01 11.43
C HIS A 857 -13.13 -15.67 10.13
N VAL A 858 -13.88 -15.58 9.03
CA VAL A 858 -13.46 -16.10 7.72
C VAL A 858 -12.14 -15.46 7.24
N LYS A 859 -11.91 -14.17 7.56
CA LYS A 859 -10.65 -13.50 7.21
C LYS A 859 -9.44 -14.05 7.97
N LEU A 860 -9.63 -14.44 9.24
CA LEU A 860 -8.59 -15.09 10.05
C LEU A 860 -8.22 -16.46 9.46
N LEU A 861 -9.23 -17.26 9.10
CA LEU A 861 -8.95 -18.55 8.48
C LEU A 861 -8.28 -18.38 7.11
N ASN A 862 -8.71 -17.42 6.29
CA ASN A 862 -8.05 -17.11 5.01
C ASN A 862 -6.59 -16.63 5.15
N SER A 863 -6.20 -16.00 6.27
CA SER A 863 -4.80 -15.58 6.45
C SER A 863 -3.88 -16.75 6.82
N LEU A 864 -4.41 -17.73 7.55
CA LEU A 864 -3.69 -18.94 7.97
C LEU A 864 -3.79 -20.10 6.97
N ALA A 865 -4.89 -20.17 6.22
CA ALA A 865 -5.20 -21.21 5.25
C ALA A 865 -5.55 -20.58 3.90
N GLY A 866 -4.80 -20.95 2.86
CA GLY A 866 -4.96 -20.38 1.52
C GLY A 866 -5.90 -21.17 0.61
N ILE A 867 -5.99 -20.73 -0.65
CA ILE A 867 -6.74 -21.44 -1.71
C ILE A 867 -6.25 -22.88 -1.93
N GLU A 868 -4.98 -23.17 -1.64
CA GLU A 868 -4.42 -24.53 -1.69
C GLU A 868 -5.16 -25.49 -0.76
N THR A 869 -5.44 -25.07 0.48
CA THR A 869 -6.21 -25.87 1.45
C THR A 869 -7.64 -26.11 0.96
N VAL A 870 -8.27 -25.09 0.37
CA VAL A 870 -9.65 -25.19 -0.15
C VAL A 870 -9.73 -26.16 -1.33
N ILE A 871 -8.82 -26.03 -2.30
CA ILE A 871 -8.75 -26.95 -3.45
C ILE A 871 -8.50 -28.37 -2.96
N ALA A 872 -7.51 -28.59 -2.09
CA ALA A 872 -7.20 -29.91 -1.55
C ALA A 872 -8.41 -30.56 -0.85
N ALA A 873 -9.12 -29.81 0.00
CA ALA A 873 -10.29 -30.30 0.71
C ALA A 873 -11.43 -30.73 -0.25
N LEU A 874 -11.67 -29.95 -1.31
CA LEU A 874 -12.73 -30.22 -2.29
C LEU A 874 -12.37 -31.33 -3.28
N GLU A 875 -11.13 -31.41 -3.74
CA GLU A 875 -10.67 -32.46 -4.65
C GLU A 875 -10.66 -33.83 -3.95
N GLN A 876 -10.17 -33.87 -2.70
CA GLN A 876 -10.04 -35.11 -1.93
C GLN A 876 -11.35 -35.56 -1.27
N CYS A 877 -12.42 -34.75 -1.37
CA CYS A 877 -13.66 -34.96 -0.60
C CYS A 877 -13.35 -35.16 0.90
N ASP A 878 -12.49 -34.32 1.47
CA ASP A 878 -12.02 -34.50 2.85
C ASP A 878 -13.20 -34.41 3.84
N SER A 879 -13.51 -35.54 4.48
CA SER A 879 -14.62 -35.66 5.43
C SER A 879 -14.45 -34.79 6.67
N ARG A 880 -13.22 -34.36 7.01
CA ARG A 880 -12.98 -33.38 8.08
C ARG A 880 -13.56 -32.00 7.73
N TRP A 881 -13.50 -31.63 6.44
CA TRP A 881 -14.02 -30.36 5.95
C TRP A 881 -15.51 -30.42 5.62
N LEU A 882 -15.95 -31.55 5.06
CA LEU A 882 -17.27 -31.67 4.43
C LEU A 882 -18.29 -32.39 5.30
N GLY A 883 -17.85 -33.23 6.23
CA GLY A 883 -18.71 -34.05 7.10
C GLY A 883 -19.10 -35.38 6.45
N ALA A 884 -20.24 -35.93 6.89
CA ALA A 884 -20.88 -37.08 6.23
C ALA A 884 -21.31 -36.71 4.80
N ASP A 885 -21.41 -37.70 3.92
CA ASP A 885 -21.79 -37.51 2.51
C ASP A 885 -20.89 -36.47 1.82
N ALA A 886 -19.59 -36.57 2.06
CA ALA A 886 -18.61 -35.54 1.68
C ALA A 886 -18.66 -35.20 0.18
N LYS A 887 -18.94 -36.18 -0.69
CA LYS A 887 -19.07 -35.97 -2.12
C LYS A 887 -20.29 -35.10 -2.45
N GLU A 888 -21.44 -35.42 -1.89
CA GLU A 888 -22.69 -34.68 -2.06
C GLU A 888 -22.56 -33.25 -1.52
N GLN A 889 -21.92 -33.08 -0.36
CA GLN A 889 -21.65 -31.77 0.24
C GLN A 889 -20.70 -30.93 -0.63
N ARG A 890 -19.64 -31.54 -1.16
CA ARG A 890 -18.70 -30.88 -2.09
C ARG A 890 -19.41 -30.41 -3.35
N ASP A 891 -20.23 -31.28 -3.95
CA ASP A 891 -20.99 -30.96 -5.15
C ASP A 891 -21.97 -29.80 -4.91
N ALA A 892 -22.66 -29.80 -3.75
CA ALA A 892 -23.57 -28.71 -3.37
C ALA A 892 -22.83 -27.38 -3.18
N ILE A 893 -21.71 -27.37 -2.44
CA ILE A 893 -20.88 -26.17 -2.23
C ILE A 893 -20.39 -25.59 -3.55
N VAL A 894 -19.91 -26.45 -4.46
CA VAL A 894 -19.45 -26.04 -5.80
C VAL A 894 -20.58 -25.41 -6.61
N ARG A 895 -21.75 -26.06 -6.70
CA ARG A 895 -22.90 -25.54 -7.47
C ARG A 895 -23.45 -24.23 -6.89
N GLU A 896 -23.71 -24.19 -5.59
CA GLU A 896 -24.33 -23.02 -4.95
C GLU A 896 -23.42 -21.79 -4.95
N SER A 897 -22.11 -21.98 -4.73
CA SER A 897 -21.14 -20.87 -4.82
C SER A 897 -21.00 -20.37 -6.26
N PHE A 898 -21.05 -21.27 -7.25
CA PHE A 898 -21.02 -20.89 -8.66
C PHE A 898 -22.27 -20.08 -9.04
N GLN A 899 -23.46 -20.51 -8.60
CA GLN A 899 -24.71 -19.77 -8.81
C GLN A 899 -24.65 -18.33 -8.28
N ARG A 900 -24.15 -18.16 -7.05
CA ARG A 900 -23.97 -16.81 -6.46
C ARG A 900 -22.99 -15.97 -7.27
N ALA A 901 -21.92 -16.58 -7.78
CA ALA A 901 -20.95 -15.90 -8.63
C ALA A 901 -21.55 -15.48 -9.98
N VAL A 902 -22.32 -16.35 -10.63
CA VAL A 902 -23.04 -16.04 -11.88
C VAL A 902 -24.04 -14.90 -11.68
N ALA A 903 -24.78 -14.89 -10.57
CA ALA A 903 -25.69 -13.80 -10.24
C ALA A 903 -24.97 -12.45 -10.10
N LYS A 904 -23.80 -12.43 -9.44
CA LYS A 904 -22.96 -11.22 -9.34
C LYS A 904 -22.37 -10.80 -10.69
N TRP A 905 -21.91 -11.76 -11.48
CA TRP A 905 -21.35 -11.49 -12.81
C TRP A 905 -22.40 -10.90 -13.77
N LYS A 906 -23.64 -11.40 -13.73
CA LYS A 906 -24.77 -10.85 -14.52
C LYS A 906 -25.21 -9.44 -14.09
N GLN A 907 -24.84 -8.99 -12.89
CA GLN A 907 -25.10 -7.62 -12.42
C GLN A 907 -24.05 -6.61 -12.91
N LEU A 908 -22.98 -7.06 -13.57
CA LEU A 908 -21.99 -6.15 -14.15
C LEU A 908 -22.63 -5.36 -15.30
N PRO A 909 -22.54 -4.01 -15.30
CA PRO A 909 -23.34 -3.14 -16.17
C PRO A 909 -23.20 -3.39 -17.68
N THR A 910 -22.04 -3.84 -18.16
CA THR A 910 -21.79 -4.08 -19.59
C THR A 910 -20.85 -5.27 -19.81
N ALA A 911 -20.88 -5.85 -21.02
CA ALA A 911 -19.92 -6.89 -21.42
C ALA A 911 -18.46 -6.40 -21.33
N GLN A 912 -18.21 -5.11 -21.61
CA GLN A 912 -16.89 -4.49 -21.46
C GLN A 912 -16.43 -4.41 -20.00
N GLN A 913 -17.37 -4.34 -19.05
CA GLN A 913 -17.11 -4.39 -17.61
C GLN A 913 -17.06 -5.81 -17.05
N ALA A 914 -17.53 -6.81 -17.83
CA ALA A 914 -17.55 -8.21 -17.47
C ALA A 914 -16.26 -8.97 -17.87
N ARG A 915 -15.11 -8.28 -17.95
CA ARG A 915 -13.78 -8.84 -18.22
C ARG A 915 -12.80 -8.55 -17.09
N TRP A 916 -11.76 -9.35 -16.97
CA TRP A 916 -10.81 -9.29 -15.85
C TRP A 916 -10.18 -7.90 -15.66
N GLY A 917 -9.68 -7.26 -16.72
CA GLY A 917 -9.01 -5.96 -16.65
C GLY A 917 -9.90 -4.80 -16.21
N ALA A 918 -11.22 -4.91 -16.40
CA ALA A 918 -12.18 -3.92 -15.91
C ALA A 918 -12.41 -4.03 -14.40
N LEU A 919 -12.32 -5.24 -13.84
CA LEU A 919 -12.38 -5.48 -12.40
C LEU A 919 -11.02 -5.29 -11.73
N HIS A 920 -9.94 -5.70 -12.41
CA HIS A 920 -8.60 -5.79 -11.88
C HIS A 920 -7.68 -4.71 -12.46
N GLN A 921 -7.55 -3.65 -11.68
CA GLN A 921 -6.76 -2.48 -12.03
C GLN A 921 -5.78 -2.12 -10.93
N VAL A 922 -4.75 -1.34 -11.28
CA VAL A 922 -3.81 -0.75 -10.35
C VAL A 922 -3.85 0.76 -10.45
N THR A 923 -3.95 1.41 -9.30
CA THR A 923 -3.74 2.86 -9.16
C THR A 923 -2.61 3.07 -8.17
N PHE A 924 -1.54 3.72 -8.62
CA PHE A 924 -0.45 4.14 -7.76
C PHE A 924 -0.91 5.36 -6.98
N ARG A 925 -1.25 5.16 -5.70
CA ARG A 925 -1.83 6.20 -4.85
C ARG A 925 -0.73 7.00 -4.15
N HIS A 926 -0.75 8.32 -4.33
CA HIS A 926 0.15 9.22 -3.60
C HIS A 926 -0.33 9.39 -2.15
N PRO A 927 0.56 9.47 -1.14
CA PRO A 927 0.15 9.64 0.26
C PRO A 927 -0.78 10.83 0.52
N LEU A 928 -0.61 11.94 -0.21
CA LEU A 928 -1.45 13.13 -0.09
C LEU A 928 -2.80 13.03 -0.83
N ALA A 929 -3.06 11.98 -1.60
CA ALA A 929 -4.32 11.79 -2.29
C ALA A 929 -5.52 11.73 -1.32
N SER A 930 -5.29 11.36 -0.06
CA SER A 930 -6.33 11.34 0.98
C SER A 930 -6.77 12.74 1.44
N LEU A 931 -6.05 13.82 1.06
CA LEU A 931 -6.39 15.18 1.44
C LEU A 931 -7.56 15.76 0.64
N GLY A 932 -7.88 15.19 -0.53
CA GLY A 932 -8.98 15.64 -1.36
C GLY A 932 -8.85 15.18 -2.81
N VAL A 933 -9.94 15.32 -3.58
CA VAL A 933 -10.00 14.85 -4.98
C VAL A 933 -9.00 15.57 -5.89
N VAL A 934 -8.73 16.86 -5.66
CA VAL A 934 -7.77 17.62 -6.46
C VAL A 934 -6.36 17.04 -6.28
N ASN A 935 -5.98 16.73 -5.04
CA ASN A 935 -4.72 16.03 -4.75
C ASN A 935 -4.69 14.63 -5.36
N ALA A 936 -5.77 13.86 -5.23
CA ALA A 936 -5.84 12.52 -5.83
C ALA A 936 -5.67 12.55 -7.35
N ARG A 937 -6.32 13.50 -8.05
CA ARG A 937 -6.22 13.66 -9.50
C ARG A 937 -4.85 14.15 -9.94
N ALA A 938 -4.27 15.12 -9.22
CA ALA A 938 -2.99 15.71 -9.58
C ALA A 938 -1.81 14.79 -9.28
N LEU A 939 -1.95 13.86 -8.31
CA LEU A 939 -0.82 13.08 -7.80
C LEU A 939 -0.91 11.58 -8.10
N ASN A 940 -2.10 10.96 -8.14
CA ASN A 940 -2.19 9.52 -8.43
C ASN A 940 -1.81 9.22 -9.89
N VAL A 941 -1.34 8.00 -10.12
CA VAL A 941 -1.03 7.49 -11.47
C VAL A 941 -1.85 6.25 -11.74
N GLY A 942 -2.52 6.19 -12.90
CA GLY A 942 -3.47 5.15 -13.28
C GLY A 942 -4.94 5.63 -13.18
N PRO A 943 -5.92 4.71 -13.19
CA PRO A 943 -5.76 3.26 -13.15
C PRO A 943 -5.18 2.65 -14.43
N PHE A 944 -4.53 1.48 -14.30
CA PHE A 944 -4.16 0.62 -15.43
C PHE A 944 -4.72 -0.78 -15.22
N GLU A 945 -5.20 -1.41 -16.28
CA GLU A 945 -5.68 -2.80 -16.25
C GLU A 945 -4.53 -3.77 -16.06
N ARG A 946 -4.78 -4.86 -15.31
CA ARG A 946 -3.73 -5.80 -14.93
C ARG A 946 -4.13 -7.24 -15.26
N PRO A 947 -3.23 -8.03 -15.85
CA PRO A 947 -3.40 -9.48 -15.93
C PRO A 947 -2.84 -10.17 -14.68
N GLY A 948 -3.17 -11.45 -14.51
CA GLY A 948 -2.66 -12.29 -13.41
C GLY A 948 -3.41 -12.14 -12.10
N GLU A 949 -2.93 -12.84 -11.07
CA GLU A 949 -3.37 -12.77 -9.68
C GLU A 949 -2.25 -13.17 -8.71
N GLY A 950 -2.52 -13.21 -7.40
CA GLY A 950 -1.54 -13.53 -6.36
C GLY A 950 -0.87 -14.92 -6.48
N ASN A 951 -1.48 -15.87 -7.19
CA ASN A 951 -0.93 -17.22 -7.41
C ASN A 951 -0.25 -17.41 -8.78
N THR A 952 -0.21 -16.37 -9.63
CA THR A 952 0.48 -16.42 -10.92
C THR A 952 1.90 -15.87 -10.80
N PRO A 953 2.85 -16.29 -11.67
CA PRO A 953 4.19 -15.72 -11.69
C PRO A 953 4.20 -14.18 -11.80
N ASN A 954 3.38 -13.61 -12.69
CA ASN A 954 3.06 -12.19 -12.72
C ASN A 954 2.09 -11.83 -11.58
N ASN A 955 2.60 -11.81 -10.36
CA ASN A 955 1.80 -11.62 -9.17
C ASN A 955 1.21 -10.20 -9.12
N THR A 956 -0.11 -10.14 -9.18
CA THR A 956 -0.90 -8.91 -9.04
C THR A 956 -1.96 -9.07 -7.95
N ARG A 957 -1.54 -9.55 -6.77
CA ARG A 957 -2.43 -9.71 -5.60
C ARG A 957 -3.29 -8.46 -5.36
N TYR A 958 -4.58 -8.70 -5.13
CA TYR A 958 -5.62 -7.68 -5.05
C TYR A 958 -6.39 -7.68 -3.72
N ASP A 959 -7.17 -6.63 -3.51
CA ASP A 959 -8.07 -6.46 -2.36
C ASP A 959 -9.49 -7.02 -2.56
N ASP A 960 -10.39 -6.74 -1.62
CA ASP A 960 -11.78 -7.20 -1.69
C ASP A 960 -12.54 -6.63 -2.91
N HIS A 961 -12.03 -5.58 -3.56
CA HIS A 961 -12.57 -4.94 -4.76
C HIS A 961 -11.78 -5.26 -6.04
N PHE A 962 -10.92 -6.28 -5.99
CA PHE A 962 -10.06 -6.70 -7.10
C PHE A 962 -9.04 -5.64 -7.53
N GLN A 963 -8.78 -4.60 -6.74
CA GLN A 963 -7.72 -3.63 -7.06
C GLN A 963 -6.37 -4.20 -6.67
N GLN A 964 -5.39 -4.16 -7.57
CA GLN A 964 -4.02 -4.58 -7.29
C GLN A 964 -3.44 -3.68 -6.20
N ILE A 965 -3.06 -4.29 -5.08
CA ILE A 965 -2.39 -3.61 -3.95
C ILE A 965 -0.93 -4.05 -3.79
N HIS A 966 -0.55 -5.11 -4.50
CA HIS A 966 0.74 -5.77 -4.36
C HIS A 966 1.20 -6.39 -5.68
N GLY A 967 2.51 -6.45 -5.90
CA GLY A 967 3.09 -7.09 -7.07
C GLY A 967 4.52 -6.65 -7.32
N ALA A 968 5.08 -7.06 -8.46
CA ALA A 968 6.43 -6.68 -8.87
C ALA A 968 6.55 -5.18 -9.14
N SER A 969 7.08 -4.41 -8.19
CA SER A 969 7.38 -2.98 -8.39
C SER A 969 8.74 -2.75 -9.08
N TYR A 970 9.62 -3.74 -9.03
CA TYR A 970 10.90 -3.78 -9.74
C TYR A 970 11.14 -5.18 -10.31
N ARG A 971 11.75 -5.26 -11.49
CA ARG A 971 12.23 -6.52 -12.08
C ARG A 971 13.57 -6.31 -12.74
N GLN A 972 14.40 -7.35 -12.75
CA GLN A 972 15.66 -7.38 -13.50
C GLN A 972 15.86 -8.72 -14.21
N LEU A 973 16.59 -8.66 -15.33
CA LEU A 973 17.01 -9.79 -16.15
C LEU A 973 18.44 -9.54 -16.62
N PHE A 974 19.33 -10.51 -16.41
CA PHE A 974 20.73 -10.40 -16.81
C PHE A 974 21.16 -11.59 -17.64
N ASP A 975 21.91 -11.32 -18.70
CA ASP A 975 22.70 -12.28 -19.46
C ASP A 975 24.17 -12.00 -19.19
N LEU A 976 24.85 -12.92 -18.50
CA LEU A 976 26.23 -12.70 -18.05
C LEU A 976 27.26 -12.74 -19.19
N ALA A 977 26.82 -12.98 -20.43
CA ALA A 977 27.67 -12.79 -21.60
C ALA A 977 27.93 -11.30 -21.92
N ASP A 978 27.00 -10.41 -21.54
CA ASP A 978 27.11 -8.97 -21.83
C ASP A 978 26.19 -8.16 -20.90
N TRP A 979 26.81 -7.40 -20.01
CA TRP A 979 26.11 -6.55 -19.04
C TRP A 979 25.24 -5.47 -19.68
N ASP A 980 25.58 -4.97 -20.88
CA ASP A 980 24.78 -3.94 -21.55
C ASP A 980 23.46 -4.49 -22.12
N ARG A 981 23.28 -5.82 -22.14
CA ARG A 981 22.00 -6.48 -22.49
C ARG A 981 21.07 -6.62 -21.29
N GLY A 982 21.49 -6.22 -20.09
CA GLY A 982 20.65 -6.24 -18.90
C GLY A 982 19.32 -5.49 -19.13
N LEU A 983 18.23 -6.01 -18.57
CA LEU A 983 16.91 -5.39 -18.64
C LEU A 983 16.37 -5.15 -17.24
N ALA A 984 15.69 -4.03 -17.06
CA ALA A 984 14.98 -3.71 -15.83
C ALA A 984 13.60 -3.10 -16.11
N THR A 985 12.73 -3.14 -15.11
CA THR A 985 11.53 -2.30 -15.06
C THR A 985 11.29 -1.89 -13.61
N SER A 986 10.78 -0.68 -13.39
CA SER A 986 10.47 -0.11 -12.07
C SER A 986 9.23 0.75 -12.24
N ALA A 987 8.30 0.77 -11.29
CA ALA A 987 7.08 1.57 -11.44
C ALA A 987 6.71 2.33 -10.16
N PRO A 988 6.11 3.54 -10.29
CA PRO A 988 5.68 4.18 -11.55
C PRO A 988 6.76 5.04 -12.24
N GLY A 989 7.86 5.38 -11.56
CA GLY A 989 8.93 6.22 -12.10
C GLY A 989 10.09 6.37 -11.11
N GLN A 990 11.21 6.93 -11.57
CA GLN A 990 12.44 7.14 -10.78
C GLN A 990 12.36 8.37 -9.85
N SER A 991 11.57 9.39 -10.16
CA SER A 991 11.40 10.60 -9.36
C SER A 991 10.14 10.53 -8.50
N GLY A 992 10.23 11.06 -7.29
CA GLY A 992 9.09 11.27 -6.41
C GLY A 992 8.50 12.68 -6.48
N GLN A 993 9.17 13.60 -7.16
CA GLN A 993 8.67 14.97 -7.31
C GLN A 993 7.57 15.04 -8.37
N PRO A 994 6.35 15.47 -8.00
CA PRO A 994 5.31 15.76 -8.97
C PRO A 994 5.81 16.80 -9.99
N GLY A 995 5.47 16.62 -11.27
CA GLY A 995 5.93 17.48 -12.36
C GLY A 995 7.29 17.10 -12.98
N SER A 996 8.06 16.21 -12.34
CA SER A 996 9.25 15.62 -12.96
C SER A 996 8.87 14.74 -14.15
N ALA A 997 9.68 14.75 -15.21
CA ALA A 997 9.51 13.84 -16.35
C ALA A 997 9.61 12.36 -15.93
N HIS A 998 10.28 12.07 -14.81
CA HIS A 998 10.47 10.71 -14.30
C HIS A 998 9.51 10.36 -13.14
N TYR A 999 8.42 11.12 -12.96
CA TYR A 999 7.43 10.85 -11.90
C TYR A 999 6.64 9.56 -12.18
N ASN A 1000 6.25 9.35 -13.44
CA ASN A 1000 5.36 8.27 -13.86
C ASN A 1000 5.66 7.70 -15.26
N ASP A 1001 6.81 8.04 -15.85
CA ASP A 1001 7.23 7.63 -17.20
C ASP A 1001 7.33 6.11 -17.39
N LEU A 1002 7.54 5.37 -16.31
CA LEU A 1002 7.64 3.91 -16.35
C LEU A 1002 6.31 3.20 -16.04
N ALA A 1003 5.26 3.91 -15.60
CA ALA A 1003 4.03 3.31 -15.11
C ALA A 1003 3.25 2.55 -16.20
N GLU A 1004 3.06 3.18 -17.36
CA GLU A 1004 2.31 2.59 -18.46
C GLU A 1004 3.12 1.48 -19.19
N PRO A 1005 4.41 1.67 -19.52
CA PRO A 1005 5.24 0.57 -20.01
C PRO A 1005 5.24 -0.63 -19.05
N TRP A 1006 5.41 -0.40 -17.74
CA TRP A 1006 5.35 -1.46 -16.74
C TRP A 1006 4.00 -2.17 -16.71
N SER A 1007 2.89 -1.44 -16.86
CA SER A 1007 1.54 -2.05 -16.87
C SER A 1007 1.32 -2.95 -18.09
N ARG A 1008 2.04 -2.69 -19.19
CA ARG A 1008 2.09 -3.55 -20.39
C ARG A 1008 3.19 -4.62 -20.35
N GLY A 1009 3.94 -4.72 -19.26
CA GLY A 1009 5.03 -5.70 -19.09
C GLY A 1009 6.29 -5.35 -19.88
N GLU A 1010 6.53 -4.08 -20.20
CA GLU A 1010 7.70 -3.54 -20.90
C GLU A 1010 8.89 -3.29 -19.96
N TYR A 1011 10.10 -3.37 -20.53
CA TYR A 1011 11.38 -3.27 -19.83
C TYR A 1011 12.27 -2.31 -20.59
N PHE A 1012 13.16 -1.64 -19.85
CA PHE A 1012 14.22 -0.82 -20.40
C PHE A 1012 15.59 -1.48 -20.23
N PRO A 1013 16.55 -1.21 -21.13
CA PRO A 1013 17.96 -1.59 -20.96
C PRO A 1013 18.58 -1.00 -19.68
N LEU A 1014 19.13 -1.86 -18.83
CA LEU A 1014 19.95 -1.47 -17.66
C LEU A 1014 21.42 -1.42 -18.09
N VAL A 1015 21.80 -0.37 -18.82
CA VAL A 1015 23.15 -0.26 -19.41
C VAL A 1015 24.24 -0.04 -18.37
N TYR A 1016 25.41 -0.62 -18.61
CA TYR A 1016 26.48 -0.70 -17.62
C TYR A 1016 27.78 -0.05 -18.11
N SER A 1017 28.20 -0.33 -19.34
CA SER A 1017 29.46 0.20 -19.86
C SER A 1017 29.41 1.72 -20.02
N ARG A 1018 30.54 2.40 -19.79
CA ARG A 1018 30.61 3.86 -19.88
C ARG A 1018 30.17 4.38 -21.26
N ALA A 1019 30.46 3.64 -22.32
CA ALA A 1019 30.05 3.99 -23.68
C ALA A 1019 28.53 3.96 -23.82
N LYS A 1020 27.87 2.87 -23.40
CA LYS A 1020 26.41 2.75 -23.45
C LYS A 1020 25.69 3.71 -22.51
N VAL A 1021 26.22 3.93 -21.31
CA VAL A 1021 25.71 4.98 -20.41
C VAL A 1021 25.74 6.34 -21.11
N THR A 1022 26.84 6.68 -21.78
CA THR A 1022 26.98 7.95 -22.49
C THR A 1022 25.97 8.10 -23.63
N GLU A 1023 25.69 7.02 -24.36
CA GLU A 1023 24.71 6.97 -25.45
C GLU A 1023 23.28 7.29 -24.98
N VAL A 1024 22.86 6.75 -23.83
CA VAL A 1024 21.49 6.92 -23.31
C VAL A 1024 21.33 8.12 -22.37
N THR A 1025 22.42 8.77 -21.97
CA THR A 1025 22.41 9.92 -21.06
C THR A 1025 21.61 11.08 -21.66
N LYS A 1026 20.63 11.60 -20.90
CA LYS A 1026 19.85 12.80 -21.26
C LYS A 1026 20.23 14.04 -20.46
N GLN A 1027 20.72 13.86 -19.23
CA GLN A 1027 21.08 14.97 -18.35
C GLN A 1027 22.45 14.70 -17.68
N ARG A 1028 23.26 15.74 -17.52
CA ARG A 1028 24.56 15.67 -16.83
C ARG A 1028 24.68 16.76 -15.79
N LEU A 1029 24.95 16.37 -14.55
CA LEU A 1029 25.23 17.25 -13.43
C LEU A 1029 26.63 16.99 -12.89
N TRP A 1030 27.43 18.04 -12.75
CA TRP A 1030 28.73 18.00 -12.07
C TRP A 1030 28.60 18.58 -10.67
N LEU A 1031 28.90 17.77 -9.66
CA LEU A 1031 29.01 18.23 -8.28
C LEU A 1031 30.49 18.54 -8.00
N LYS A 1032 30.81 19.78 -7.67
CA LYS A 1032 32.15 20.27 -7.41
C LYS A 1032 32.34 20.58 -5.92
N PRO A 1033 33.54 20.33 -5.35
CA PRO A 1033 33.83 20.74 -3.99
C PRO A 1033 33.87 22.27 -3.88
N MET A 1034 33.44 22.81 -2.74
CA MET A 1034 33.73 24.22 -2.41
C MET A 1034 35.24 24.42 -2.33
N ALA A 1035 35.74 25.51 -2.90
CA ALA A 1035 37.14 25.91 -2.73
C ALA A 1035 37.43 26.03 -1.22
N LYS A 1036 38.54 25.42 -0.78
CA LYS A 1036 38.98 25.44 0.62
C LYS A 1036 39.41 26.83 1.05
#